data_AF-D8LNY1-F1
#
_entry.id   AF-D8LNY1-F1
#
_cell.length_a   1.000
_cell.length_b   1.000
_cell.length_c   1.000
_cell.angle_alpha   90.00
_cell.angle_beta   90.00
_cell.angle_gamma   90.00
#
_symmetry.space_group_name_H-M   'P 1'
#
loop_
_entity.id
_entity.type
_entity.pdbx_description
1 polymer ?
#
loop_
_entity_poly.entity_id
_entity_poly.type
_entity_poly.pdbx_seq_one_letter_code
_entity_poly.pdbx_strand_id
1 'polypeptide(L)'
;MKISPVAAVGPFFLLAGRRSAAVPCASSTLVAPSVVEDTAGALGLAEAVDCSDGTFEVSWVGNVAVEQTIRVPDGTFLSIVGLPDGSSTVDGAGEVGLFEVNRGALQLSGLSLVNGTSAVGGSIFASDSVVSVSECVFTGNAATQGGAIYALDSVVNATDCVLTRNVADGSGGAYFGWNSLLQSDKCEFSDNSANFGGAIDLYTGSFFHASESVFSKNNASRNGGGVQSGSSEMNADNCSFSYNSADNGGAMWAYNTSIIHASGSIFTHNIAPDYGGSVHVDTSVLTLAGCNLSHNSADIGGAVFGSRSEVNVSGNSVFEDNIAGTSGGGVFLQSGSHLAFPVHDGGALFSGNRVEGAGAGVYVTTDSTVSLEGPTVFTNNSAGGEGGGMYVVAVNDFRVENATFSFNSAQANGGAMALVSVGTAEANGEYAQIRNSSFGENEAGNTGGAVYIAGGFVEFNRSDFEGNTAGAGGALYAAGTAKLDDCVLSKNRAALGSAVSSVVSFVLQDSDFRDNALLCDDDRFFLDWTNVSAYDIACDQCDLECEGCTIMNPDKALLCEDAFPNTDSLTADGTLESLNLAPGYWRSSNKSRDIRACPRATSCPGGTEGSCAVGYDGTLCAECAEDYSLGPGYTCSECDEDRRKWTTAAAVILLVAAAVAVTVSVGYLGAPTEESAAARIPSLVRERFGRSWVSQGFKIIIVSWQIVSQFASVASVTYPDLYATFVGFIDFLDLDVAWTLSVDCWVGTNFYVTLLTMTIGPVVVSVLVLGSWWIRTRHCPADDPDRFSRINQRHAKFIYLISFLVYSSVSSTVFQTFPCDDIDTGESFLRVDYRIQCSTAEHRGYMVYAGFMCLVYPIGIPVAYLFFLYKARKGFKSEEEAMRTDIAVLRPLWQPYRQSVYYYEVVECFRRVTLSGLVIFILPNTAGQVMTGFLLSVAFFALFTVLDPYAHRRDTWLARIGHAIVMMSLFVAMAVKVDVTADDGFSQDVFAGALVAANVVLALIVAVEALWMCSDVVQEIREA
;
A
#
# COMPACT_ATOMS: atom_id res chain seq x y z
N MET A 1 7.12 -12.39 -42.22
CA MET A 1 7.00 -12.13 -43.67
C MET A 1 6.53 -10.69 -43.85
N LYS A 2 7.28 -9.87 -44.63
CA LYS A 2 7.10 -8.41 -44.93
C LYS A 2 7.23 -7.43 -43.76
N ILE A 3 8.44 -6.89 -43.59
CA ILE A 3 8.74 -5.67 -42.83
C ILE A 3 8.45 -4.46 -43.75
N SER A 4 7.76 -3.44 -43.23
CA SER A 4 7.49 -2.15 -43.88
C SER A 4 7.92 -1.01 -42.96
N PRO A 5 8.43 0.13 -43.47
CA PRO A 5 9.33 1.02 -42.74
C PRO A 5 8.68 2.25 -42.09
N VAL A 6 9.34 2.70 -41.01
CA VAL A 6 9.65 4.08 -40.58
C VAL A 6 8.53 5.14 -40.48
N ALA A 7 8.41 5.74 -39.29
CA ALA A 7 8.08 7.16 -39.12
C ALA A 7 8.91 7.80 -37.96
N ALA A 8 9.48 8.97 -38.28
CA ALA A 8 10.43 9.83 -37.57
C ALA A 8 10.08 10.21 -36.11
N VAL A 9 11.02 10.14 -35.14
CA VAL A 9 12.06 11.12 -34.70
C VAL A 9 11.54 12.37 -33.95
N GLY A 10 12.02 12.52 -32.70
CA GLY A 10 12.18 13.77 -31.94
C GLY A 10 13.51 13.72 -31.15
N PRO A 11 14.20 14.86 -30.90
CA PRO A 11 15.67 14.90 -30.94
C PRO A 11 16.32 14.87 -29.56
N PHE A 12 17.31 13.99 -29.33
CA PHE A 12 18.33 14.18 -28.31
C PHE A 12 19.71 13.70 -28.82
N PHE A 13 20.64 14.66 -28.91
CA PHE A 13 22.08 14.55 -29.18
C PHE A 13 22.58 13.72 -30.38
N LEU A 14 22.42 14.27 -31.58
CA LEU A 14 23.45 14.14 -32.62
C LEU A 14 24.68 14.97 -32.18
N LEU A 15 25.70 14.33 -31.63
CA LEU A 15 27.08 14.80 -31.77
C LEU A 15 27.54 14.55 -33.21
N ALA A 16 26.84 15.14 -34.20
CA ALA A 16 27.35 15.29 -35.55
C ALA A 16 28.40 16.42 -35.54
N GLY A 17 29.53 16.15 -34.89
CA GLY A 17 30.75 16.91 -35.13
C GLY A 17 31.16 16.68 -36.58
N ARG A 18 31.09 17.72 -37.41
CA ARG A 18 31.79 17.75 -38.72
C ARG A 18 33.23 17.31 -38.51
N ARG A 19 33.64 16.14 -39.02
CA ARG A 19 35.07 15.77 -39.15
C ARG A 19 35.34 15.09 -40.48
N SER A 20 36.55 15.34 -40.96
CA SER A 20 37.08 15.08 -42.30
C SER A 20 36.86 13.64 -42.76
N ALA A 21 36.68 13.45 -44.07
CA ALA A 21 36.86 12.14 -44.70
C ALA A 21 38.21 11.56 -44.23
N ALA A 22 38.16 10.39 -43.59
CA ALA A 22 39.37 9.70 -43.16
C ALA A 22 40.29 9.51 -44.36
N VAL A 23 41.59 9.70 -44.15
CA VAL A 23 42.59 9.54 -45.20
C VAL A 23 42.67 8.06 -45.55
N PRO A 24 42.65 7.64 -46.83
CA PRO A 24 42.80 6.23 -47.19
C PRO A 24 44.13 5.67 -46.69
N CYS A 25 44.14 4.47 -46.09
CA CYS A 25 45.35 3.86 -45.52
C CYS A 25 46.47 3.70 -46.57
N ALA A 26 46.11 3.52 -47.85
CA ALA A 26 47.06 3.47 -48.97
C ALA A 26 47.89 4.76 -49.19
N SER A 27 47.44 5.88 -48.60
CA SER A 27 48.12 7.18 -48.65
C SER A 27 48.81 7.57 -47.34
N SER A 28 48.69 6.74 -46.30
CA SER A 28 49.39 6.90 -45.03
C SER A 28 50.85 6.43 -45.13
N THR A 29 51.76 7.14 -44.46
CA THR A 29 53.17 6.72 -44.32
C THR A 29 53.44 6.02 -42.99
N LEU A 30 52.43 5.91 -42.11
CA LEU A 30 52.53 5.25 -40.82
C LEU A 30 52.42 3.73 -41.00
N VAL A 31 53.31 2.98 -40.37
CA VAL A 31 53.30 1.51 -40.36
C VAL A 31 52.83 1.06 -38.99
N ALA A 32 51.71 0.34 -38.93
CA ALA A 32 51.22 -0.25 -37.69
C ALA A 32 52.24 -1.26 -37.15
N PRO A 33 52.48 -1.30 -35.83
CA PRO A 33 53.35 -2.30 -35.23
C PRO A 33 52.71 -3.69 -35.37
N SER A 34 53.50 -4.71 -35.69
CA SER A 34 53.02 -6.10 -35.69
C SER A 34 52.87 -6.67 -34.27
N VAL A 35 53.54 -6.07 -33.28
CA VAL A 35 53.48 -6.43 -31.86
C VAL A 35 53.40 -5.15 -31.02
N VAL A 36 52.47 -5.09 -30.08
CA VAL A 36 52.36 -4.03 -29.07
C VAL A 36 52.79 -4.59 -27.71
N GLU A 37 53.84 -4.02 -27.14
CA GLU A 37 54.44 -4.46 -25.86
C GLU A 37 54.55 -3.33 -24.81
N ASP A 38 54.29 -2.08 -25.21
CA ASP A 38 54.34 -0.90 -24.36
C ASP A 38 53.38 0.20 -24.83
N THR A 39 53.22 1.24 -24.02
CA THR A 39 52.34 2.39 -24.28
C THR A 39 52.71 3.13 -25.57
N ALA A 40 53.99 3.17 -25.94
CA ALA A 40 54.44 3.82 -27.18
C ALA A 40 53.99 3.02 -28.42
N GLY A 41 54.04 1.69 -28.35
CA GLY A 41 53.50 0.80 -29.37
C GLY A 41 51.99 0.94 -29.52
N ALA A 42 51.26 1.05 -28.40
CA ALA A 42 49.81 1.29 -28.42
C ALA A 42 49.46 2.65 -29.07
N LEU A 43 50.22 3.71 -28.77
CA LEU A 43 50.06 5.02 -29.41
C LEU A 43 50.33 4.94 -30.92
N GLY A 44 51.40 4.25 -31.32
CA GLY A 44 51.73 4.04 -32.73
C GLY A 44 50.67 3.23 -33.48
N LEU A 45 50.04 2.26 -32.83
CA LEU A 45 48.90 1.54 -33.38
C LEU A 45 47.69 2.47 -33.57
N ALA A 46 47.34 3.25 -32.54
CA ALA A 46 46.21 4.18 -32.61
C ALA A 46 46.34 5.19 -33.75
N GLU A 47 47.54 5.72 -34.01
CA GLU A 47 47.81 6.63 -35.13
C GLU A 47 47.77 5.94 -36.50
N ALA A 48 48.22 4.68 -36.59
CA ALA A 48 48.29 3.95 -37.85
C ALA A 48 46.91 3.45 -38.34
N VAL A 49 46.02 3.12 -37.42
CA VAL A 49 44.69 2.54 -37.72
C VAL A 49 43.63 3.60 -38.02
N ASP A 50 43.85 4.87 -37.66
CA ASP A 50 42.92 5.99 -37.94
C ASP A 50 42.99 6.45 -39.42
N CYS A 51 42.70 5.52 -40.34
CA CYS A 51 42.65 5.69 -41.79
C CYS A 51 41.56 4.79 -42.40
N SER A 52 41.06 5.07 -43.62
CA SER A 52 39.98 4.28 -44.25
C SER A 52 40.49 3.11 -45.10
N ASP A 53 39.67 2.06 -45.21
CA ASP A 53 39.88 0.89 -46.09
C ASP A 53 41.17 0.09 -45.80
N GLY A 54 41.61 0.06 -44.53
CA GLY A 54 42.81 -0.65 -44.07
C GLY A 54 42.55 -2.06 -43.54
N THR A 55 43.60 -2.87 -43.42
CA THR A 55 43.56 -4.17 -42.75
C THR A 55 44.81 -4.31 -41.89
N PHE A 56 44.64 -4.52 -40.60
CA PHE A 56 45.71 -4.56 -39.61
C PHE A 56 45.58 -5.80 -38.73
N GLU A 57 46.69 -6.52 -38.55
CA GLU A 57 46.78 -7.70 -37.66
C GLU A 57 47.93 -7.48 -36.67
N VAL A 58 47.62 -7.58 -35.38
CA VAL A 58 48.52 -7.18 -34.30
C VAL A 58 48.52 -8.22 -33.19
N SER A 59 49.70 -8.53 -32.64
CA SER A 59 49.80 -9.28 -31.38
C SER A 59 49.97 -8.32 -30.20
N TRP A 60 49.22 -8.53 -29.12
CA TRP A 60 49.33 -7.73 -27.89
C TRP A 60 50.05 -8.52 -26.80
N VAL A 61 51.07 -7.93 -26.18
CA VAL A 61 51.94 -8.61 -25.21
C VAL A 61 52.03 -7.80 -23.92
N GLY A 62 51.74 -8.46 -22.80
CA GLY A 62 51.86 -7.87 -21.46
C GLY A 62 50.76 -6.86 -21.14
N ASN A 63 50.97 -6.12 -20.04
CA ASN A 63 50.03 -5.10 -19.58
C ASN A 63 50.42 -3.72 -20.11
N VAL A 64 49.59 -3.18 -20.99
CA VAL A 64 49.86 -1.93 -21.71
C VAL A 64 48.73 -0.93 -21.45
N ALA A 65 49.08 0.20 -20.85
CA ALA A 65 48.18 1.32 -20.70
C ALA A 65 48.06 2.09 -22.02
N VAL A 66 46.83 2.41 -22.43
CA VAL A 66 46.54 3.26 -23.59
C VAL A 66 46.36 4.72 -23.15
N GLU A 67 47.03 5.65 -23.82
CA GLU A 67 46.91 7.08 -23.54
C GLU A 67 45.82 7.78 -24.38
N GLN A 68 45.34 7.10 -25.42
CA GLN A 68 44.24 7.55 -26.26
C GLN A 68 43.43 6.36 -26.81
N THR A 69 42.15 6.61 -27.11
CA THR A 69 41.26 5.63 -27.73
C THR A 69 41.76 5.23 -29.12
N ILE A 70 41.83 3.93 -29.38
CA ILE A 70 42.18 3.37 -30.70
C ILE A 70 40.93 3.44 -31.58
N ARG A 71 41.01 4.23 -32.66
CA ARG A 71 39.89 4.45 -33.58
C ARG A 71 40.01 3.55 -34.81
N VAL A 72 38.91 2.87 -35.14
CA VAL A 72 38.75 2.00 -36.31
C VAL A 72 37.65 2.58 -37.20
N PRO A 73 37.99 3.43 -38.18
CA PRO A 73 37.02 4.15 -39.00
C PRO A 73 36.54 3.31 -40.22
N ASP A 74 35.78 3.98 -41.09
CA ASP A 74 35.08 3.42 -42.25
C ASP A 74 35.97 2.52 -43.14
N GLY A 75 35.50 1.28 -43.37
CA GLY A 75 36.16 0.30 -44.22
C GLY A 75 37.42 -0.35 -43.62
N THR A 76 37.84 0.04 -42.41
CA THR A 76 39.04 -0.49 -41.78
C THR A 76 38.76 -1.69 -40.89
N PHE A 77 39.59 -2.72 -41.03
CA PHE A 77 39.59 -3.94 -40.22
C PHE A 77 40.82 -3.99 -39.32
N LEU A 78 40.61 -4.15 -38.02
CA LEU A 78 41.66 -4.35 -37.02
C LEU A 78 41.45 -5.68 -36.29
N SER A 79 42.46 -6.54 -36.30
CA SER A 79 42.50 -7.78 -35.53
C SER A 79 43.64 -7.74 -34.51
N ILE A 80 43.32 -7.95 -33.23
CA ILE A 80 44.29 -8.01 -32.13
C ILE A 80 44.19 -9.36 -31.43
N VAL A 81 45.32 -10.05 -31.31
CA VAL A 81 45.43 -11.35 -30.65
C VAL A 81 46.38 -11.26 -29.46
N GLY A 82 45.86 -11.56 -28.27
CA GLY A 82 46.63 -11.68 -27.04
C GLY A 82 47.40 -13.00 -26.96
N LEU A 83 48.22 -13.11 -25.91
CA LEU A 83 48.97 -14.31 -25.64
C LEU A 83 48.07 -15.40 -25.04
N PRO A 84 48.31 -16.68 -25.36
CA PRO A 84 47.50 -17.80 -24.85
C PRO A 84 47.54 -17.98 -23.33
N ASP A 85 48.45 -17.30 -22.63
CA ASP A 85 48.57 -17.35 -21.17
C ASP A 85 47.67 -16.34 -20.44
N GLY A 86 46.89 -15.54 -21.17
CA GLY A 86 45.98 -14.54 -20.61
C GLY A 86 46.68 -13.31 -20.02
N SER A 87 47.97 -13.11 -20.30
CA SER A 87 48.75 -12.00 -19.76
C SER A 87 48.64 -10.68 -20.55
N SER A 88 47.89 -10.68 -21.66
CA SER A 88 47.74 -9.52 -22.54
C SER A 88 46.61 -8.61 -22.07
N THR A 89 46.97 -7.42 -21.58
CA THR A 89 46.04 -6.43 -21.03
C THR A 89 46.10 -5.12 -21.79
N VAL A 90 44.93 -4.59 -22.15
CA VAL A 90 44.68 -3.24 -22.65
C VAL A 90 44.05 -2.44 -21.52
N ASP A 91 44.80 -1.51 -20.91
CA ASP A 91 44.39 -0.77 -19.72
C ASP A 91 44.09 0.70 -20.04
N GLY A 92 42.87 1.16 -19.77
CA GLY A 92 42.46 2.57 -19.95
C GLY A 92 42.84 3.48 -18.79
N ALA A 93 43.42 2.91 -17.73
CA ALA A 93 43.84 3.58 -16.49
C ALA A 93 42.73 4.39 -15.80
N GLY A 94 41.47 4.16 -16.14
CA GLY A 94 40.31 4.90 -15.66
C GLY A 94 40.07 6.26 -16.34
N GLU A 95 40.90 6.62 -17.32
CA GLU A 95 40.94 7.97 -17.90
C GLU A 95 40.45 8.01 -19.36
N VAL A 96 40.55 6.90 -20.10
CA VAL A 96 40.20 6.84 -21.53
C VAL A 96 39.42 5.58 -21.89
N GLY A 97 38.57 5.68 -22.90
CA GLY A 97 37.95 4.52 -23.54
C GLY A 97 38.96 3.81 -24.45
N LEU A 98 38.83 2.49 -24.61
CA LEU A 98 39.86 1.68 -25.28
C LEU A 98 39.72 1.71 -26.81
N PHE A 99 38.52 1.42 -27.33
CA PHE A 99 38.25 1.31 -28.77
C PHE A 99 37.01 2.08 -29.20
N GLU A 100 37.10 2.74 -30.35
CA GLU A 100 35.98 3.40 -31.04
C GLU A 100 35.92 2.90 -32.49
N VAL A 101 34.86 2.18 -32.84
CA VAL A 101 34.65 1.55 -34.16
C VAL A 101 33.47 2.23 -34.86
N ASN A 102 33.74 2.88 -35.99
CA ASN A 102 32.75 3.67 -36.72
C ASN A 102 32.77 3.25 -38.20
N ARG A 103 31.79 2.45 -38.65
CA ARG A 103 31.74 1.82 -39.98
C ARG A 103 32.94 0.92 -40.30
N GLY A 104 33.62 0.44 -39.26
CA GLY A 104 34.77 -0.45 -39.33
C GLY A 104 34.45 -1.84 -38.81
N ALA A 105 35.50 -2.68 -38.73
CA ALA A 105 35.41 -4.00 -38.14
C ALA A 105 36.56 -4.26 -37.15
N LEU A 106 36.22 -4.77 -35.97
CA LEU A 106 37.17 -5.04 -34.88
C LEU A 106 37.09 -6.51 -34.47
N GLN A 107 38.23 -7.20 -34.46
CA GLN A 107 38.36 -8.56 -33.95
C GLN A 107 39.36 -8.59 -32.78
N LEU A 108 38.93 -9.11 -31.63
CA LEU A 108 39.78 -9.28 -30.45
C LEU A 108 39.77 -10.74 -29.99
N SER A 109 40.93 -11.25 -29.59
CA SER A 109 41.06 -12.61 -29.05
C SER A 109 42.06 -12.69 -27.91
N GLY A 110 41.70 -13.30 -26.78
CA GLY A 110 42.64 -13.58 -25.68
C GLY A 110 43.14 -12.34 -24.92
N LEU A 111 42.33 -11.30 -24.79
CA LEU A 111 42.71 -10.02 -24.19
C LEU A 111 41.94 -9.72 -22.89
N SER A 112 42.61 -9.08 -21.93
CA SER A 112 41.97 -8.40 -20.80
C SER A 112 41.81 -6.91 -21.10
N LEU A 113 40.58 -6.44 -21.22
CA LEU A 113 40.20 -5.04 -21.43
C LEU A 113 39.76 -4.43 -20.11
N VAL A 114 40.60 -3.57 -19.54
CA VAL A 114 40.44 -3.13 -18.15
C VAL A 114 40.42 -1.62 -17.99
N ASN A 115 39.65 -1.15 -17.00
CA ASN A 115 39.58 0.26 -16.58
C ASN A 115 39.36 1.26 -17.72
N GLY A 116 38.62 0.88 -18.76
CA GLY A 116 38.21 1.81 -19.80
C GLY A 116 37.09 2.73 -19.30
N THR A 117 37.26 4.04 -19.45
CA THR A 117 36.27 5.04 -19.03
C THR A 117 35.89 5.96 -20.18
N SER A 118 34.59 6.03 -20.50
CA SER A 118 34.07 6.87 -21.59
C SER A 118 32.67 7.38 -21.26
N ALA A 119 32.14 8.35 -22.03
CA ALA A 119 30.74 8.72 -21.95
C ALA A 119 29.83 7.57 -22.41
N VAL A 120 30.24 6.85 -23.47
CA VAL A 120 29.54 5.69 -24.04
C VAL A 120 30.57 4.62 -24.37
N GLY A 121 30.30 3.37 -24.00
CA GLY A 121 31.22 2.25 -24.26
C GLY A 121 32.55 2.42 -23.53
N GLY A 122 32.61 2.06 -22.25
CA GLY A 122 33.83 2.26 -21.45
C GLY A 122 35.04 1.55 -22.07
N SER A 123 34.83 0.35 -22.61
CA SER A 123 35.84 -0.39 -23.37
C SER A 123 35.69 -0.17 -24.87
N ILE A 124 34.51 -0.46 -25.43
CA ILE A 124 34.26 -0.44 -26.88
C ILE A 124 33.01 0.40 -27.16
N PHE A 125 33.15 1.40 -28.01
CA PHE A 125 32.02 2.07 -28.67
C PHE A 125 31.96 1.62 -30.14
N ALA A 126 30.83 1.04 -30.56
CA ALA A 126 30.60 0.56 -31.92
C ALA A 126 29.38 1.28 -32.54
N SER A 127 29.58 1.84 -33.74
CA SER A 127 28.55 2.55 -34.51
C SER A 127 28.58 2.10 -35.96
N ASP A 128 27.47 1.56 -36.46
CA ASP A 128 27.33 1.01 -37.83
C ASP A 128 28.48 0.03 -38.18
N SER A 129 28.88 -0.81 -37.22
CA SER A 129 30.14 -1.59 -37.24
C SER A 129 29.95 -3.06 -36.91
N VAL A 130 30.99 -3.87 -37.15
CA VAL A 130 31.06 -5.28 -36.75
C VAL A 130 32.16 -5.50 -35.73
N VAL A 131 31.82 -6.00 -34.54
CA VAL A 131 32.78 -6.33 -33.48
C VAL A 131 32.69 -7.82 -33.16
N SER A 132 33.84 -8.50 -33.14
CA SER A 132 33.94 -9.91 -32.76
C SER A 132 34.98 -10.07 -31.66
N VAL A 133 34.57 -10.61 -30.52
CA VAL A 133 35.43 -10.80 -29.35
C VAL A 133 35.38 -12.25 -28.89
N SER A 134 36.55 -12.83 -28.60
CA SER A 134 36.70 -14.24 -28.24
C SER A 134 37.69 -14.40 -27.09
N GLU A 135 37.37 -15.19 -26.08
CA GLU A 135 38.29 -15.47 -24.97
C GLU A 135 38.80 -14.18 -24.29
N CYS A 136 37.95 -13.14 -24.26
CA CYS A 136 38.28 -11.82 -23.72
C CYS A 136 37.67 -11.58 -22.34
N VAL A 137 38.36 -10.80 -21.50
CA VAL A 137 37.88 -10.37 -20.19
C VAL A 137 37.66 -8.85 -20.18
N PHE A 138 36.45 -8.39 -19.91
CA PHE A 138 36.12 -6.98 -19.71
C PHE A 138 35.89 -6.72 -18.22
N THR A 139 36.77 -5.94 -17.58
CA THR A 139 36.59 -5.67 -16.14
C THR A 139 36.92 -4.26 -15.69
N GLY A 140 36.10 -3.72 -14.79
CA GLY A 140 36.29 -2.38 -14.25
C GLY A 140 36.05 -1.27 -15.26
N ASN A 141 35.36 -1.55 -16.38
CA ASN A 141 35.05 -0.53 -17.37
C ASN A 141 33.81 0.26 -16.95
N ALA A 142 33.82 1.57 -17.23
CA ALA A 142 32.81 2.51 -16.77
C ALA A 142 32.31 3.44 -17.89
N ALA A 143 30.99 3.63 -17.95
CA ALA A 143 30.38 4.62 -18.86
C ALA A 143 29.04 5.17 -18.35
N THR A 144 28.42 6.09 -19.10
CA THR A 144 26.99 6.41 -18.87
C THR A 144 26.08 5.33 -19.47
N GLN A 145 26.47 4.76 -20.60
CA GLN A 145 25.75 3.67 -21.28
C GLN A 145 26.75 2.65 -21.82
N GLY A 146 26.52 1.37 -21.56
CA GLY A 146 27.42 0.29 -21.98
C GLY A 146 28.75 0.38 -21.26
N GLY A 147 28.78 0.00 -19.98
CA GLY A 147 29.98 0.12 -19.16
C GLY A 147 31.19 -0.59 -19.79
N ALA A 148 30.98 -1.74 -20.44
CA ALA A 148 31.98 -2.36 -21.31
C ALA A 148 31.76 -1.98 -22.78
N ILE A 149 30.62 -2.34 -23.37
CA ILE A 149 30.35 -2.17 -24.81
C ILE A 149 29.07 -1.39 -25.04
N TYR A 150 29.16 -0.38 -25.90
CA TYR A 150 28.02 0.33 -26.46
C TYR A 150 27.93 0.04 -27.96
N ALA A 151 26.79 -0.45 -28.42
CA ALA A 151 26.52 -0.77 -29.81
C ALA A 151 25.32 0.05 -30.33
N LEU A 152 25.55 0.79 -31.42
CA LEU A 152 24.53 1.53 -32.16
C LEU A 152 24.54 1.06 -33.62
N ASP A 153 23.39 0.61 -34.10
CA ASP A 153 23.23 0.11 -35.47
C ASP A 153 24.30 -0.94 -35.86
N SER A 154 24.78 -1.74 -34.89
CA SER A 154 25.99 -2.57 -35.02
C SER A 154 25.72 -4.05 -34.78
N VAL A 155 26.70 -4.88 -35.16
CA VAL A 155 26.75 -6.32 -34.85
C VAL A 155 27.88 -6.58 -33.86
N VAL A 156 27.58 -7.19 -32.71
CA VAL A 156 28.58 -7.61 -31.72
C VAL A 156 28.45 -9.09 -31.42
N ASN A 157 29.51 -9.84 -31.69
CA ASN A 157 29.59 -11.27 -31.42
C ASN A 157 30.63 -11.53 -30.33
N ALA A 158 30.21 -12.06 -29.19
CA ALA A 158 31.07 -12.46 -28.09
C ALA A 158 31.02 -13.98 -27.89
N THR A 159 32.19 -14.58 -27.70
CA THR A 159 32.35 -16.03 -27.51
C THR A 159 33.35 -16.29 -26.39
N ASP A 160 32.99 -17.12 -25.41
CA ASP A 160 33.85 -17.48 -24.28
C ASP A 160 34.43 -16.24 -23.55
N CYS A 161 33.62 -15.19 -23.40
CA CYS A 161 34.03 -13.92 -22.78
C CYS A 161 33.56 -13.79 -21.32
N VAL A 162 34.33 -13.06 -20.51
CA VAL A 162 33.95 -12.69 -19.14
C VAL A 162 33.80 -11.18 -19.04
N LEU A 163 32.60 -10.70 -18.71
CA LEU A 163 32.27 -9.30 -18.51
C LEU A 163 31.90 -9.09 -17.04
N THR A 164 32.88 -8.65 -16.25
CA THR A 164 32.75 -8.60 -14.78
C THR A 164 33.08 -7.26 -14.17
N ARG A 165 32.28 -6.80 -13.21
CA ARG A 165 32.48 -5.52 -12.49
C ARG A 165 32.53 -4.32 -13.43
N ASN A 166 31.70 -4.31 -14.48
CA ASN A 166 31.52 -3.14 -15.34
C ASN A 166 30.33 -2.31 -14.84
N VAL A 167 30.44 -0.99 -14.95
CA VAL A 167 29.50 -0.05 -14.32
C VAL A 167 28.98 0.94 -15.35
N ALA A 168 27.66 1.14 -15.37
CA ALA A 168 27.02 2.20 -16.13
C ALA A 168 26.17 3.10 -15.22
N ASP A 169 26.37 4.41 -15.25
CA ASP A 169 25.52 5.33 -14.48
C ASP A 169 24.07 5.38 -15.01
N GLY A 170 23.83 4.94 -16.25
CA GLY A 170 22.53 4.89 -16.90
C GLY A 170 22.09 3.47 -17.19
N SER A 171 22.57 2.92 -18.31
CA SER A 171 22.01 1.71 -18.91
C SER A 171 23.09 0.72 -19.33
N GLY A 172 22.87 -0.57 -19.03
CA GLY A 172 23.73 -1.65 -19.52
C GLY A 172 25.11 -1.65 -18.87
N GLY A 173 25.23 -2.23 -17.67
CA GLY A 173 26.49 -2.22 -16.93
C GLY A 173 27.64 -2.87 -17.71
N ALA A 174 27.35 -3.91 -18.49
CA ALA A 174 28.25 -4.46 -19.50
C ALA A 174 27.87 -3.97 -20.91
N TYR A 175 26.68 -4.31 -21.40
CA TYR A 175 26.24 -4.03 -22.77
C TYR A 175 25.10 -3.04 -22.85
N PHE A 176 25.21 -2.09 -23.77
CA PHE A 176 24.08 -1.30 -24.24
C PHE A 176 23.90 -1.47 -25.75
N GLY A 177 22.72 -1.89 -26.18
CA GLY A 177 22.41 -2.09 -27.60
C GLY A 177 21.27 -1.20 -28.09
N TRP A 178 21.53 -0.37 -29.09
CA TRP A 178 20.53 0.45 -29.78
C TRP A 178 20.41 0.00 -31.23
N ASN A 179 19.23 -0.53 -31.63
CA ASN A 179 18.96 -1.05 -32.97
C ASN A 179 20.08 -1.99 -33.49
N SER A 180 20.58 -2.85 -32.59
CA SER A 180 21.80 -3.65 -32.82
C SER A 180 21.55 -5.15 -32.69
N LEU A 181 22.38 -5.95 -33.35
CA LEU A 181 22.41 -7.41 -33.23
C LEU A 181 23.53 -7.83 -32.29
N LEU A 182 23.18 -8.38 -31.13
CA LEU A 182 24.12 -8.78 -30.10
C LEU A 182 24.06 -10.29 -29.89
N GLN A 183 25.20 -10.97 -29.92
CA GLN A 183 25.30 -12.42 -29.70
C GLN A 183 26.34 -12.72 -28.63
N SER A 184 26.02 -13.65 -27.72
CA SER A 184 26.93 -14.09 -26.66
C SER A 184 26.80 -15.60 -26.45
N ASP A 185 27.83 -16.35 -26.86
CA ASP A 185 27.93 -17.80 -26.63
C ASP A 185 28.94 -18.08 -25.51
N LYS A 186 28.52 -18.82 -24.49
CA LYS A 186 29.36 -19.22 -23.35
C LYS A 186 30.03 -18.05 -22.63
N CYS A 187 29.31 -16.94 -22.53
CA CYS A 187 29.81 -15.76 -21.84
C CYS A 187 29.37 -15.73 -20.38
N GLU A 188 30.18 -15.09 -19.52
CA GLU A 188 29.82 -14.77 -18.15
C GLU A 188 29.64 -13.26 -17.97
N PHE A 189 28.47 -12.84 -17.50
CA PHE A 189 28.17 -11.48 -17.07
C PHE A 189 28.00 -11.49 -15.55
N SER A 190 29.02 -11.03 -14.81
CA SER A 190 29.01 -11.09 -13.35
C SER A 190 29.31 -9.77 -12.64
N ASP A 191 28.61 -9.49 -11.54
CA ASP A 191 28.86 -8.31 -10.70
C ASP A 191 28.82 -6.97 -11.47
N ASN A 192 28.04 -6.88 -12.56
CA ASN A 192 27.85 -5.63 -13.30
C ASN A 192 26.73 -4.79 -12.67
N SER A 193 26.83 -3.46 -12.80
CA SER A 193 25.89 -2.54 -12.17
C SER A 193 25.42 -1.44 -13.11
N ALA A 194 24.11 -1.16 -13.10
CA ALA A 194 23.51 -0.02 -13.81
C ALA A 194 22.26 0.53 -13.12
N ASN A 195 21.60 1.55 -13.68
CA ASN A 195 20.22 1.87 -13.28
C ASN A 195 19.20 0.98 -14.00
N PHE A 196 19.49 0.65 -15.25
CA PHE A 196 18.65 -0.14 -16.15
C PHE A 196 19.49 -1.22 -16.80
N GLY A 197 19.10 -2.49 -16.66
CA GLY A 197 19.87 -3.60 -17.23
C GLY A 197 21.23 -3.74 -16.57
N GLY A 198 21.28 -4.35 -15.38
CA GLY A 198 22.49 -4.40 -14.56
C GLY A 198 23.69 -4.97 -15.31
N ALA A 199 23.47 -5.96 -16.19
CA ALA A 199 24.43 -6.35 -17.22
C ALA A 199 24.10 -5.75 -18.59
N ILE A 200 22.87 -5.91 -19.08
CA ILE A 200 22.52 -5.60 -20.48
C ILE A 200 21.26 -4.74 -20.55
N ASP A 201 21.28 -3.69 -21.37
CA ASP A 201 20.07 -2.93 -21.74
C ASP A 201 19.91 -2.90 -23.27
N LEU A 202 18.75 -3.34 -23.75
CA LEU A 202 18.37 -3.41 -25.16
C LEU A 202 17.31 -2.38 -25.47
N TYR A 203 17.57 -1.53 -26.46
CA TYR A 203 16.73 -0.40 -26.79
C TYR A 203 16.40 -0.33 -28.28
N THR A 204 15.11 -0.12 -28.59
CA THR A 204 14.58 0.22 -29.92
C THR A 204 15.05 -0.73 -31.04
N GLY A 205 14.40 -1.88 -31.17
CA GLY A 205 14.61 -2.82 -32.28
C GLY A 205 15.88 -3.68 -32.16
N SER A 206 16.55 -3.66 -31.01
CA SER A 206 17.71 -4.52 -30.77
C SER A 206 17.29 -5.98 -30.64
N PHE A 207 18.19 -6.87 -31.02
CA PHE A 207 18.06 -8.31 -30.84
C PHE A 207 19.28 -8.83 -30.08
N PHE A 208 19.04 -9.54 -28.98
CA PHE A 208 20.08 -10.21 -28.23
C PHE A 208 19.85 -11.71 -28.17
N HIS A 209 20.87 -12.49 -28.49
CA HIS A 209 20.86 -13.93 -28.33
C HIS A 209 22.02 -14.37 -27.43
N ALA A 210 21.67 -15.04 -26.33
CA ALA A 210 22.60 -15.65 -25.41
C ALA A 210 22.42 -17.18 -25.43
N SER A 211 23.52 -17.91 -25.58
CA SER A 211 23.56 -19.37 -25.51
C SER A 211 24.58 -19.83 -24.48
N GLU A 212 24.21 -20.82 -23.65
CA GLU A 212 25.10 -21.43 -22.63
C GLU A 212 25.80 -20.39 -21.73
N SER A 213 25.14 -19.23 -21.50
CA SER A 213 25.74 -18.07 -20.84
C SER A 213 25.23 -17.88 -19.41
N VAL A 214 26.04 -17.23 -18.58
CA VAL A 214 25.76 -17.02 -17.14
C VAL A 214 25.62 -15.55 -16.84
N PHE A 215 24.52 -15.17 -16.18
CA PHE A 215 24.25 -13.84 -15.65
C PHE A 215 24.14 -13.94 -14.13
N SER A 216 25.16 -13.50 -13.40
CA SER A 216 25.18 -13.64 -11.95
C SER A 216 25.50 -12.37 -11.18
N LYS A 217 24.79 -12.12 -10.07
CA LYS A 217 25.07 -10.98 -9.16
C LYS A 217 25.06 -9.62 -9.84
N ASN A 218 24.35 -9.48 -10.96
CA ASN A 218 24.19 -8.19 -11.62
C ASN A 218 23.11 -7.41 -10.89
N ASN A 219 23.32 -6.10 -10.78
CA ASN A 219 22.47 -5.23 -9.96
C ASN A 219 22.02 -4.02 -10.77
N ALA A 220 20.70 -3.84 -10.90
CA ALA A 220 20.12 -2.62 -11.43
C ALA A 220 19.44 -1.85 -10.30
N SER A 221 19.65 -0.53 -10.20
CA SER A 221 18.96 0.26 -9.18
C SER A 221 17.47 0.46 -9.44
N ARG A 222 16.96 0.07 -10.62
CA ARG A 222 15.55 0.15 -10.98
C ARG A 222 15.04 -1.13 -11.63
N ASN A 223 15.50 -1.47 -12.83
CA ASN A 223 14.85 -2.52 -13.60
C ASN A 223 15.83 -3.45 -14.32
N GLY A 224 15.50 -4.74 -14.36
CA GLY A 224 16.25 -5.76 -15.08
C GLY A 224 17.63 -5.99 -14.49
N GLY A 225 17.72 -6.71 -13.35
CA GLY A 225 18.98 -6.86 -12.63
C GLY A 225 20.07 -7.52 -13.49
N GLY A 226 19.69 -8.51 -14.31
CA GLY A 226 20.53 -9.01 -15.40
C GLY A 226 20.31 -8.20 -16.68
N VAL A 227 19.09 -8.29 -17.25
CA VAL A 227 18.79 -7.71 -18.57
C VAL A 227 17.52 -6.89 -18.57
N GLN A 228 17.58 -5.76 -19.25
CA GLN A 228 16.42 -4.95 -19.61
C GLN A 228 16.19 -4.97 -21.12
N SER A 229 14.93 -5.05 -21.55
CA SER A 229 14.51 -4.96 -22.95
C SER A 229 13.36 -3.97 -23.15
N GLY A 230 13.59 -2.96 -23.99
CA GLY A 230 12.61 -1.97 -24.41
C GLY A 230 12.39 -2.00 -25.93
N SER A 231 11.18 -2.35 -26.38
CA SER A 231 10.84 -2.55 -27.80
C SER A 231 11.88 -3.39 -28.56
N SER A 232 12.35 -4.48 -27.93
CA SER A 232 13.46 -5.31 -28.39
C SER A 232 13.19 -6.80 -28.13
N GLU A 233 14.02 -7.67 -28.70
CA GLU A 233 13.92 -9.14 -28.55
C GLU A 233 15.13 -9.70 -27.80
N MET A 234 14.88 -10.59 -26.85
CA MET A 234 15.91 -11.33 -26.13
C MET A 234 15.64 -12.83 -26.15
N ASN A 235 16.62 -13.60 -26.62
CA ASN A 235 16.60 -15.05 -26.68
C ASN A 235 17.69 -15.62 -25.76
N ALA A 236 17.29 -16.44 -24.79
CA ALA A 236 18.17 -17.06 -23.81
C ALA A 236 18.04 -18.60 -23.86
N ASP A 237 19.03 -19.26 -24.43
CA ASP A 237 19.04 -20.70 -24.64
C ASP A 237 20.07 -21.38 -23.74
N ASN A 238 19.60 -22.25 -22.83
CA ASN A 238 20.42 -22.93 -21.82
C ASN A 238 21.27 -21.95 -20.97
N CYS A 239 20.70 -20.80 -20.62
CA CYS A 239 21.37 -19.78 -19.83
C CYS A 239 21.04 -19.92 -18.33
N SER A 240 21.89 -19.33 -17.48
CA SER A 240 21.68 -19.27 -16.04
C SER A 240 21.62 -17.82 -15.54
N PHE A 241 20.52 -17.42 -14.94
CA PHE A 241 20.32 -16.14 -14.27
C PHE A 241 20.23 -16.35 -12.76
N SER A 242 21.29 -16.01 -12.04
CA SER A 242 21.38 -16.28 -10.60
C SER A 242 21.77 -15.08 -9.75
N TYR A 243 21.09 -14.85 -8.62
CA TYR A 243 21.44 -13.79 -7.68
C TYR A 243 21.42 -12.37 -8.29
N ASN A 244 20.65 -12.14 -9.34
CA ASN A 244 20.49 -10.79 -9.90
C ASN A 244 19.41 -10.01 -9.13
N SER A 245 19.56 -8.70 -9.05
CA SER A 245 18.73 -7.82 -8.22
C SER A 245 18.33 -6.53 -8.94
N ALA A 246 17.05 -6.15 -8.84
CA ALA A 246 16.51 -4.86 -9.29
C ALA A 246 15.15 -4.58 -8.63
N ASP A 247 14.68 -3.33 -8.55
CA ASP A 247 13.32 -3.04 -8.04
C ASP A 247 12.24 -3.81 -8.83
N ASN A 248 12.43 -3.96 -10.16
CA ASN A 248 11.56 -4.70 -11.07
C ASN A 248 12.34 -5.71 -11.92
N GLY A 249 11.90 -6.96 -11.94
CA GLY A 249 12.51 -8.00 -12.77
C GLY A 249 13.94 -8.31 -12.33
N GLY A 250 14.07 -9.07 -11.23
CA GLY A 250 15.37 -9.31 -10.60
C GLY A 250 16.41 -9.89 -11.56
N ALA A 251 15.99 -10.77 -12.47
CA ALA A 251 16.79 -11.20 -13.61
C ALA A 251 16.51 -10.37 -14.87
N MET A 252 15.25 -10.25 -15.26
CA MET A 252 14.87 -9.69 -16.56
C MET A 252 13.65 -8.77 -16.47
N TRP A 253 13.70 -7.64 -17.19
CA TRP A 253 12.55 -6.76 -17.38
C TRP A 253 12.29 -6.46 -18.85
N ALA A 254 11.06 -6.65 -19.32
CA ALA A 254 10.65 -6.33 -20.68
C ALA A 254 9.46 -5.35 -20.70
N TYR A 255 9.57 -4.32 -21.52
CA TYR A 255 8.53 -3.30 -21.70
C TYR A 255 8.39 -2.83 -23.15
N ASN A 256 7.28 -2.15 -23.45
CA ASN A 256 6.96 -1.56 -24.75
C ASN A 256 7.06 -2.56 -25.92
N THR A 257 6.21 -3.59 -25.92
CA THR A 257 6.14 -4.64 -26.96
C THR A 257 7.45 -5.39 -27.16
N SER A 258 8.17 -5.63 -26.08
CA SER A 258 9.36 -6.48 -26.09
C SER A 258 8.98 -7.96 -26.09
N ILE A 259 9.92 -8.79 -26.52
CA ILE A 259 9.74 -10.24 -26.56
C ILE A 259 10.91 -10.91 -25.84
N ILE A 260 10.61 -11.78 -24.88
CA ILE A 260 11.58 -12.65 -24.22
C ILE A 260 11.25 -14.10 -24.58
N HIS A 261 12.22 -14.81 -25.14
CA HIS A 261 12.19 -16.26 -25.29
C HIS A 261 13.30 -16.87 -24.43
N ALA A 262 12.93 -17.73 -23.48
CA ALA A 262 13.89 -18.52 -22.72
C ALA A 262 13.60 -20.01 -22.91
N SER A 263 14.64 -20.77 -23.28
CA SER A 263 14.56 -22.23 -23.43
C SER A 263 15.64 -22.91 -22.61
N GLY A 264 15.28 -24.00 -21.90
CA GLY A 264 16.22 -24.79 -21.09
C GLY A 264 16.97 -23.99 -20.02
N SER A 265 16.48 -22.80 -19.66
CA SER A 265 17.22 -21.82 -18.86
C SER A 265 16.82 -21.87 -17.39
N ILE A 266 17.75 -21.46 -16.52
CA ILE A 266 17.58 -21.48 -15.06
C ILE A 266 17.54 -20.05 -14.53
N PHE A 267 16.53 -19.72 -13.73
CA PHE A 267 16.37 -18.46 -13.02
C PHE A 267 16.30 -18.76 -11.53
N THR A 268 17.38 -18.50 -10.79
CA THR A 268 17.45 -18.89 -9.38
C THR A 268 17.93 -17.78 -8.45
N HIS A 269 17.31 -17.65 -7.28
CA HIS A 269 17.72 -16.66 -6.26
C HIS A 269 17.75 -15.22 -6.77
N ASN A 270 16.93 -14.87 -7.77
CA ASN A 270 16.80 -13.48 -8.21
C ASN A 270 15.79 -12.76 -7.32
N ILE A 271 16.04 -11.48 -7.05
CA ILE A 271 15.31 -10.70 -6.06
C ILE A 271 14.81 -9.42 -6.70
N ALA A 272 13.51 -9.14 -6.54
CA ALA A 272 12.93 -7.86 -6.89
C ALA A 272 12.02 -7.32 -5.79
N PRO A 273 12.40 -6.27 -5.04
CA PRO A 273 11.58 -5.72 -3.97
C PRO A 273 10.13 -5.42 -4.35
N ASP A 274 9.85 -5.02 -5.59
CA ASP A 274 8.50 -4.67 -6.02
C ASP A 274 7.83 -5.80 -6.85
N TYR A 275 8.31 -6.05 -8.07
CA TYR A 275 7.58 -6.88 -9.03
C TYR A 275 8.48 -7.85 -9.81
N GLY A 276 8.09 -9.12 -9.86
CA GLY A 276 8.73 -10.14 -10.70
C GLY A 276 10.11 -10.51 -10.19
N GLY A 277 10.21 -11.43 -9.22
CA GLY A 277 11.49 -11.76 -8.57
C GLY A 277 12.54 -12.25 -9.55
N SER A 278 12.10 -12.95 -10.62
CA SER A 278 12.94 -13.24 -11.77
C SER A 278 12.61 -12.36 -12.98
N VAL A 279 11.36 -12.39 -13.45
CA VAL A 279 10.98 -11.76 -14.73
C VAL A 279 9.78 -10.85 -14.52
N HIS A 280 9.87 -9.62 -15.03
CA HIS A 280 8.74 -8.70 -15.12
C HIS A 280 8.50 -8.39 -16.59
N VAL A 281 7.26 -8.57 -17.07
CA VAL A 281 6.81 -8.16 -18.41
C VAL A 281 5.65 -7.17 -18.35
N ASP A 282 5.80 -6.02 -19.03
CA ASP A 282 4.72 -5.02 -19.20
C ASP A 282 4.48 -4.72 -20.68
N THR A 283 3.23 -4.87 -21.13
CA THR A 283 2.85 -4.71 -22.53
C THR A 283 3.78 -5.49 -23.49
N SER A 284 4.14 -6.72 -23.11
CA SER A 284 5.21 -7.51 -23.74
C SER A 284 4.88 -9.01 -23.76
N VAL A 285 5.74 -9.83 -24.38
CA VAL A 285 5.56 -11.29 -24.47
C VAL A 285 6.70 -12.02 -23.76
N LEU A 286 6.36 -13.00 -22.92
CA LEU A 286 7.29 -13.93 -22.29
C LEU A 286 6.97 -15.36 -22.73
N THR A 287 7.97 -16.07 -23.26
CA THR A 287 7.88 -17.50 -23.55
C THR A 287 8.93 -18.26 -22.75
N LEU A 288 8.49 -19.24 -21.97
CA LEU A 288 9.33 -20.14 -21.18
C LEU A 288 9.15 -21.57 -21.67
N ALA A 289 10.23 -22.23 -22.09
CA ALA A 289 10.20 -23.60 -22.60
C ALA A 289 11.22 -24.48 -21.87
N GLY A 290 10.75 -25.35 -20.99
CA GLY A 290 11.60 -26.23 -20.17
C GLY A 290 12.55 -25.46 -19.24
N CYS A 291 12.09 -24.33 -18.70
CA CYS A 291 12.87 -23.50 -17.80
C CYS A 291 12.66 -23.89 -16.33
N ASN A 292 13.64 -23.59 -15.47
CA ASN A 292 13.51 -23.73 -14.02
C ASN A 292 13.59 -22.34 -13.36
N LEU A 293 12.50 -21.91 -12.73
CA LEU A 293 12.39 -20.66 -11.99
C LEU A 293 12.26 -21.02 -10.49
N SER A 294 13.37 -20.99 -9.76
CA SER A 294 13.44 -21.46 -8.37
C SER A 294 13.97 -20.44 -7.37
N HIS A 295 13.41 -20.40 -6.16
CA HIS A 295 13.90 -19.55 -5.07
C HIS A 295 13.96 -18.05 -5.41
N ASN A 296 13.11 -17.56 -6.32
CA ASN A 296 13.04 -16.14 -6.63
C ASN A 296 12.08 -15.44 -5.67
N SER A 297 12.33 -14.16 -5.39
CA SER A 297 11.58 -13.41 -4.39
C SER A 297 11.16 -12.04 -4.88
N ALA A 298 9.89 -11.68 -4.67
CA ALA A 298 9.39 -10.32 -4.84
C ALA A 298 8.28 -9.97 -3.85
N ASP A 299 7.79 -8.72 -3.86
CA ASP A 299 6.52 -8.41 -3.18
C ASP A 299 5.34 -8.96 -3.98
N ILE A 300 5.33 -8.79 -5.31
CA ILE A 300 4.28 -9.31 -6.20
C ILE A 300 4.90 -10.09 -7.38
N GLY A 301 4.44 -11.33 -7.59
CA GLY A 301 4.99 -12.19 -8.64
C GLY A 301 6.37 -12.73 -8.26
N GLY A 302 6.44 -13.65 -7.30
CA GLY A 302 7.71 -14.10 -6.72
C GLY A 302 8.70 -14.65 -7.75
N ALA A 303 8.22 -15.32 -8.80
CA ALA A 303 9.01 -15.57 -10.02
C ALA A 303 8.66 -14.58 -11.14
N VAL A 304 7.41 -14.54 -11.58
CA VAL A 304 7.00 -13.77 -12.78
C VAL A 304 5.89 -12.79 -12.44
N PHE A 305 6.03 -11.57 -12.94
CA PHE A 305 4.98 -10.57 -12.95
C PHE A 305 4.63 -10.14 -14.39
N GLY A 306 3.34 -10.09 -14.72
CA GLY A 306 2.84 -9.66 -16.03
C GLY A 306 1.73 -8.62 -15.95
N SER A 307 1.85 -7.56 -16.74
CA SER A 307 0.85 -6.50 -16.90
C SER A 307 0.59 -6.26 -18.39
N ARG A 308 -0.67 -6.30 -18.84
CA ARG A 308 -1.03 -6.16 -20.27
C ARG A 308 -0.19 -7.07 -21.20
N SER A 309 0.18 -8.26 -20.73
CA SER A 309 1.22 -9.10 -21.35
C SER A 309 0.77 -10.52 -21.62
N GLU A 310 1.48 -11.21 -22.51
CA GLU A 310 1.29 -12.63 -22.80
C GLU A 310 2.40 -13.44 -22.14
N VAL A 311 2.03 -14.44 -21.35
CA VAL A 311 2.96 -15.35 -20.66
C VAL A 311 2.66 -16.78 -21.08
N ASN A 312 3.54 -17.32 -21.91
CA ASN A 312 3.45 -18.65 -22.48
C ASN A 312 4.45 -19.57 -21.79
N VAL A 313 3.98 -20.67 -21.21
CA VAL A 313 4.85 -21.63 -20.52
C VAL A 313 4.63 -23.02 -21.10
N SER A 314 5.74 -23.70 -21.39
CA SER A 314 5.76 -25.03 -21.99
C SER A 314 6.99 -25.82 -21.52
N GLY A 315 7.16 -27.03 -22.04
CA GLY A 315 8.37 -27.84 -21.90
C GLY A 315 8.57 -28.45 -20.53
N ASN A 316 7.51 -28.59 -19.72
CA ASN A 316 7.59 -28.99 -18.31
C ASN A 316 8.41 -28.00 -17.47
N SER A 317 8.18 -26.70 -17.68
CA SER A 317 8.85 -25.66 -16.90
C SER A 317 8.45 -25.76 -15.42
N VAL A 318 9.39 -25.43 -14.53
CA VAL A 318 9.27 -25.57 -13.08
C VAL A 318 9.28 -24.20 -12.42
N PHE A 319 8.35 -23.97 -11.50
CA PHE A 319 8.27 -22.82 -10.59
C PHE A 319 8.33 -23.36 -9.17
N GLU A 320 9.51 -23.33 -8.56
CA GLU A 320 9.77 -23.99 -7.28
C GLU A 320 10.20 -23.01 -6.19
N ASP A 321 9.59 -23.10 -5.01
CA ASP A 321 10.01 -22.36 -3.81
C ASP A 321 10.15 -20.84 -4.04
N ASN A 322 9.33 -20.26 -4.92
CA ASN A 322 9.30 -18.81 -5.12
C ASN A 322 8.43 -18.15 -4.05
N ILE A 323 8.84 -16.96 -3.63
CA ILE A 323 8.25 -16.26 -2.49
C ILE A 323 7.74 -14.89 -2.93
N ALA A 324 6.46 -14.64 -2.68
CA ALA A 324 5.86 -13.31 -2.79
C ALA A 324 5.48 -12.76 -1.41
N GLY A 325 5.64 -11.46 -1.18
CA GLY A 325 5.10 -10.80 0.01
C GLY A 325 3.58 -10.73 -0.06
N THR A 326 3.08 -10.02 -1.06
CA THR A 326 1.66 -9.68 -1.18
C THR A 326 0.86 -10.66 -2.04
N SER A 327 1.29 -11.03 -3.25
CA SER A 327 0.46 -11.86 -4.16
C SER A 327 1.26 -12.57 -5.25
N GLY A 328 0.82 -13.76 -5.67
CA GLY A 328 1.41 -14.49 -6.81
C GLY A 328 2.79 -15.05 -6.50
N GLY A 329 2.91 -16.08 -5.67
CA GLY A 329 4.21 -16.64 -5.27
C GLY A 329 5.04 -17.13 -6.48
N GLY A 330 4.42 -17.85 -7.41
CA GLY A 330 5.02 -18.19 -8.69
C GLY A 330 4.80 -17.09 -9.74
N VAL A 331 3.55 -16.94 -10.19
CA VAL A 331 3.19 -16.02 -11.29
C VAL A 331 2.07 -15.08 -10.83
N PHE A 332 2.20 -13.79 -11.15
CA PHE A 332 1.15 -12.80 -10.98
C PHE A 332 0.82 -12.12 -12.32
N LEU A 333 -0.46 -12.06 -12.70
CA LEU A 333 -0.92 -11.40 -13.93
C LEU A 333 -2.07 -10.42 -13.68
N GLN A 334 -2.02 -9.27 -14.36
CA GLN A 334 -3.06 -8.25 -14.28
C GLN A 334 -3.31 -7.49 -15.59
N SER A 335 -4.37 -6.68 -15.58
CA SER A 335 -4.67 -5.66 -16.60
C SER A 335 -4.76 -6.23 -18.01
N GLY A 336 -5.55 -7.28 -18.24
CA GLY A 336 -5.73 -7.84 -19.57
C GLY A 336 -4.59 -8.74 -20.06
N SER A 337 -3.89 -9.41 -19.14
CA SER A 337 -2.81 -10.34 -19.48
C SER A 337 -3.35 -11.73 -19.88
N HIS A 338 -2.56 -12.52 -20.59
CA HIS A 338 -2.91 -13.89 -20.98
C HIS A 338 -1.90 -14.90 -20.42
N LEU A 339 -2.39 -15.91 -19.69
CA LEU A 339 -1.60 -17.08 -19.29
C LEU A 339 -1.98 -18.26 -20.19
N ALA A 340 -1.01 -18.82 -20.90
CA ALA A 340 -1.24 -19.98 -21.77
C ALA A 340 -0.24 -21.10 -21.56
N PHE A 341 -0.76 -22.33 -21.34
CA PHE A 341 0.00 -23.58 -21.35
C PHE A 341 -0.51 -24.47 -22.50
N PRO A 342 0.17 -24.50 -23.66
CA PRO A 342 -0.33 -25.21 -24.84
C PRO A 342 -0.33 -26.75 -24.67
N VAL A 343 -1.34 -27.42 -25.25
CA VAL A 343 -1.59 -28.88 -25.14
C VAL A 343 -0.38 -29.75 -25.50
N HIS A 344 0.38 -29.37 -26.54
CA HIS A 344 1.30 -30.28 -27.23
C HIS A 344 2.76 -30.20 -26.80
N ASP A 345 3.12 -29.23 -25.96
CA ASP A 345 4.53 -28.94 -25.66
C ASP A 345 4.94 -29.21 -24.20
N GLY A 346 4.14 -29.98 -23.44
CA GLY A 346 4.34 -30.23 -22.02
C GLY A 346 3.84 -29.06 -21.15
N GLY A 347 3.40 -29.32 -19.92
CA GLY A 347 2.81 -28.30 -19.07
C GLY A 347 3.81 -27.67 -18.10
N ALA A 348 3.41 -27.48 -16.84
CA ALA A 348 4.22 -26.82 -15.82
C ALA A 348 4.07 -27.45 -14.43
N LEU A 349 5.09 -27.31 -13.59
CA LEU A 349 5.07 -27.68 -12.17
C LEU A 349 5.21 -26.42 -11.31
N PHE A 350 4.24 -26.16 -10.46
CA PHE A 350 4.29 -25.16 -9.39
C PHE A 350 4.41 -25.88 -8.06
N SER A 351 5.59 -25.84 -7.44
CA SER A 351 5.88 -26.57 -6.20
C SER A 351 6.41 -25.66 -5.10
N GLY A 352 5.89 -25.77 -3.88
CA GLY A 352 6.49 -25.11 -2.71
C GLY A 352 6.43 -23.57 -2.72
N ASN A 353 5.69 -22.96 -3.65
CA ASN A 353 5.62 -21.50 -3.74
C ASN A 353 4.80 -20.94 -2.57
N ARG A 354 5.22 -19.79 -2.04
CA ARG A 354 4.67 -19.21 -0.81
C ARG A 354 4.31 -17.75 -0.98
N VAL A 355 3.21 -17.34 -0.35
CA VAL A 355 2.78 -15.93 -0.32
C VAL A 355 2.04 -15.61 0.98
N GLU A 356 2.21 -14.40 1.52
CA GLU A 356 1.43 -13.98 2.72
C GLU A 356 -0.01 -13.62 2.35
N GLY A 357 -0.25 -13.07 1.16
CA GLY A 357 -1.58 -12.86 0.60
C GLY A 357 -2.07 -14.06 -0.22
N ALA A 358 -2.50 -13.85 -1.47
CA ALA A 358 -3.22 -14.85 -2.25
C ALA A 358 -2.45 -15.38 -3.48
N GLY A 359 -2.86 -16.56 -3.96
CA GLY A 359 -2.37 -17.18 -5.19
C GLY A 359 -0.91 -17.62 -5.10
N ALA A 360 -0.59 -18.62 -4.28
CA ALA A 360 0.82 -18.96 -4.04
C ALA A 360 1.50 -19.55 -5.28
N GLY A 361 0.82 -20.38 -6.06
CA GLY A 361 1.31 -20.77 -7.39
C GLY A 361 1.06 -19.67 -8.43
N VAL A 362 -0.21 -19.37 -8.69
CA VAL A 362 -0.63 -18.41 -9.72
C VAL A 362 -1.67 -17.44 -9.17
N TYR A 363 -1.52 -16.16 -9.48
CA TYR A 363 -2.51 -15.11 -9.22
C TYR A 363 -2.87 -14.41 -10.53
N VAL A 364 -4.16 -14.29 -10.84
CA VAL A 364 -4.64 -13.59 -12.05
C VAL A 364 -5.80 -12.65 -11.72
N THR A 365 -5.73 -11.40 -12.19
CA THR A 365 -6.78 -10.39 -11.96
C THR A 365 -7.13 -9.57 -13.21
N THR A 366 -8.34 -9.01 -13.19
CA THR A 366 -8.89 -7.94 -14.02
C THR A 366 -8.63 -8.06 -15.52
N ASP A 367 -9.68 -8.41 -16.27
CA ASP A 367 -9.73 -8.50 -17.74
C ASP A 367 -8.70 -9.47 -18.37
N SER A 368 -7.96 -10.19 -17.54
CA SER A 368 -6.97 -11.19 -17.94
C SER A 368 -7.66 -12.51 -18.32
N THR A 369 -6.90 -13.45 -18.89
CA THR A 369 -7.39 -14.73 -19.40
C THR A 369 -6.45 -15.86 -19.02
N VAL A 370 -7.01 -17.07 -18.79
CA VAL A 370 -6.26 -18.25 -18.35
C VAL A 370 -6.64 -19.44 -19.22
N SER A 371 -5.66 -20.03 -19.92
CA SER A 371 -5.82 -21.27 -20.70
C SER A 371 -4.73 -22.27 -20.33
N LEU A 372 -5.03 -23.16 -19.39
CA LEU A 372 -4.13 -24.22 -18.94
C LEU A 372 -4.55 -25.54 -19.59
N GLU A 373 -4.07 -25.83 -20.80
CA GLU A 373 -4.50 -27.01 -21.56
C GLU A 373 -3.47 -28.16 -21.54
N GLY A 374 -2.20 -27.82 -21.28
CA GLY A 374 -1.13 -28.77 -21.01
C GLY A 374 -1.15 -29.34 -19.58
N PRO A 375 -0.57 -30.53 -19.35
CA PRO A 375 -0.59 -31.21 -18.05
C PRO A 375 0.14 -30.38 -16.98
N THR A 376 -0.60 -29.83 -16.03
CA THR A 376 -0.07 -28.87 -15.05
C THR A 376 -0.25 -29.37 -13.62
N VAL A 377 0.79 -29.25 -12.79
CA VAL A 377 0.76 -29.72 -11.40
C VAL A 377 1.02 -28.55 -10.46
N PHE A 378 0.14 -28.36 -9.49
CA PHE A 378 0.29 -27.45 -8.36
C PHE A 378 0.40 -28.29 -7.10
N THR A 379 1.56 -28.28 -6.44
CA THR A 379 1.77 -29.06 -5.21
C THR A 379 2.48 -28.30 -4.11
N ASN A 380 2.10 -28.53 -2.86
CA ASN A 380 2.75 -27.92 -1.68
C ASN A 380 2.82 -26.39 -1.72
N ASN A 381 1.93 -25.72 -2.46
CA ASN A 381 1.90 -24.26 -2.51
C ASN A 381 1.07 -23.74 -1.33
N SER A 382 1.51 -22.65 -0.70
CA SER A 382 0.94 -22.15 0.55
C SER A 382 0.65 -20.65 0.49
N ALA A 383 -0.62 -20.27 0.67
CA ALA A 383 -1.08 -18.90 0.76
C ALA A 383 -1.53 -18.54 2.19
N GLY A 384 -1.09 -17.38 2.69
CA GLY A 384 -1.62 -16.80 3.95
C GLY A 384 -3.02 -16.21 3.78
N GLY A 385 -3.46 -15.97 2.55
CA GLY A 385 -4.82 -15.59 2.18
C GLY A 385 -5.54 -16.74 1.47
N GLU A 386 -5.94 -16.50 0.22
CA GLU A 386 -6.77 -17.41 -0.58
C GLU A 386 -6.01 -18.06 -1.74
N GLY A 387 -6.45 -19.23 -2.20
CA GLY A 387 -5.91 -19.86 -3.41
C GLY A 387 -4.48 -20.37 -3.22
N GLY A 388 -4.32 -21.44 -2.43
CA GLY A 388 -2.99 -22.00 -2.15
C GLY A 388 -2.25 -22.40 -3.44
N GLY A 389 -2.94 -23.04 -4.38
CA GLY A 389 -2.42 -23.26 -5.74
C GLY A 389 -2.65 -22.05 -6.65
N MET A 390 -3.89 -21.60 -6.79
CA MET A 390 -4.26 -20.53 -7.71
C MET A 390 -5.36 -19.60 -7.17
N TYR A 391 -5.23 -18.31 -7.43
CA TYR A 391 -6.25 -17.29 -7.12
C TYR A 391 -6.60 -16.50 -8.38
N VAL A 392 -7.88 -16.42 -8.72
CA VAL A 392 -8.36 -15.78 -9.95
C VAL A 392 -9.53 -14.86 -9.68
N VAL A 393 -9.43 -13.61 -10.15
CA VAL A 393 -10.47 -12.58 -9.94
C VAL A 393 -10.86 -11.90 -11.24
N ALA A 394 -12.18 -11.80 -11.48
CA ALA A 394 -12.76 -11.04 -12.58
C ALA A 394 -12.20 -11.44 -13.96
N VAL A 395 -12.11 -12.76 -14.20
CA VAL A 395 -11.67 -13.37 -15.45
C VAL A 395 -12.87 -14.00 -16.16
N ASN A 396 -13.10 -13.61 -17.41
CA ASN A 396 -14.22 -14.15 -18.20
C ASN A 396 -13.82 -15.37 -19.04
N ASP A 397 -12.57 -15.41 -19.51
CA ASP A 397 -12.05 -16.56 -20.26
C ASP A 397 -11.11 -17.38 -19.36
N PHE A 398 -11.63 -18.49 -18.84
CA PHE A 398 -10.96 -19.37 -17.89
C PHE A 398 -11.15 -20.83 -18.30
N ARG A 399 -10.05 -21.50 -18.66
CA ARG A 399 -9.99 -22.90 -19.07
C ARG A 399 -8.84 -23.60 -18.33
N VAL A 400 -9.15 -24.70 -17.66
CA VAL A 400 -8.16 -25.58 -17.03
C VAL A 400 -8.49 -27.02 -17.40
N GLU A 401 -7.54 -27.72 -18.02
CA GLU A 401 -7.70 -29.10 -18.41
C GLU A 401 -6.48 -29.93 -17.98
N ASN A 402 -6.71 -31.17 -17.54
CA ASN A 402 -5.65 -32.11 -17.15
C ASN A 402 -4.71 -31.57 -16.06
N ALA A 403 -5.24 -30.80 -15.11
CA ALA A 403 -4.47 -30.24 -14.01
C ALA A 403 -4.57 -31.09 -12.74
N THR A 404 -3.50 -31.12 -11.96
CA THR A 404 -3.45 -31.74 -10.62
C THR A 404 -3.14 -30.70 -9.58
N PHE A 405 -4.00 -30.55 -8.58
CA PHE A 405 -3.78 -29.72 -7.41
C PHE A 405 -3.69 -30.62 -6.18
N SER A 406 -2.50 -30.78 -5.61
CA SER A 406 -2.27 -31.66 -4.47
C SER A 406 -1.55 -31.00 -3.31
N PHE A 407 -1.96 -31.24 -2.07
CA PHE A 407 -1.24 -30.71 -0.88
C PHE A 407 -1.06 -29.19 -0.88
N ASN A 408 -1.96 -28.44 -1.52
CA ASN A 408 -1.92 -26.98 -1.45
C ASN A 408 -2.74 -26.48 -0.26
N SER A 409 -2.27 -25.42 0.39
CA SER A 409 -2.88 -24.89 1.60
C SER A 409 -3.16 -23.40 1.51
N ALA A 410 -4.32 -22.97 2.00
CA ALA A 410 -4.69 -21.56 2.17
C ALA A 410 -5.20 -21.32 3.59
N GLN A 411 -4.77 -20.25 4.27
CA GLN A 411 -5.32 -19.95 5.60
C GLN A 411 -6.78 -19.47 5.56
N ALA A 412 -7.21 -18.87 4.45
CA ALA A 412 -8.59 -18.43 4.27
C ALA A 412 -9.40 -19.42 3.41
N ASN A 413 -9.44 -19.24 2.09
CA ASN A 413 -10.36 -19.95 1.20
C ASN A 413 -9.63 -20.62 0.03
N GLY A 414 -10.13 -21.76 -0.43
CA GLY A 414 -9.64 -22.39 -1.66
C GLY A 414 -8.22 -22.92 -1.53
N GLY A 415 -8.03 -24.04 -0.82
CA GLY A 415 -6.69 -24.61 -0.59
C GLY A 415 -5.95 -24.89 -1.89
N ALA A 416 -6.65 -25.43 -2.90
CA ALA A 416 -6.15 -25.50 -4.26
C ALA A 416 -6.42 -24.22 -5.05
N MET A 417 -7.67 -23.77 -5.09
CA MET A 417 -8.10 -22.70 -5.99
C MET A 417 -9.15 -21.80 -5.35
N ALA A 418 -9.02 -20.49 -5.50
CA ALA A 418 -10.07 -19.52 -5.19
C ALA A 418 -10.42 -18.69 -6.43
N LEU A 419 -11.71 -18.71 -6.80
CA LEU A 419 -12.27 -18.13 -8.01
C LEU A 419 -13.31 -17.07 -7.64
N VAL A 420 -13.03 -15.80 -7.96
CA VAL A 420 -13.89 -14.67 -7.59
C VAL A 420 -14.40 -13.98 -8.85
N SER A 421 -15.71 -13.96 -9.06
CA SER A 421 -16.36 -13.36 -10.23
C SER A 421 -15.80 -13.88 -11.56
N VAL A 422 -15.59 -15.20 -11.65
CA VAL A 422 -15.06 -15.88 -12.85
C VAL A 422 -16.21 -16.37 -13.73
N GLY A 423 -16.15 -16.14 -15.04
CA GLY A 423 -17.20 -16.56 -15.96
C GLY A 423 -18.52 -15.77 -15.82
N THR A 424 -18.44 -14.47 -15.54
CA THR A 424 -19.63 -13.60 -15.34
C THR A 424 -20.30 -13.15 -16.64
N ALA A 425 -19.61 -13.26 -17.78
CA ALA A 425 -20.15 -13.10 -19.11
C ALA A 425 -19.97 -14.39 -19.90
N GLU A 426 -20.95 -14.79 -20.73
CA GLU A 426 -20.79 -15.86 -21.70
C GLU A 426 -19.71 -15.47 -22.72
N ALA A 427 -18.45 -15.80 -22.43
CA ALA A 427 -17.37 -15.68 -23.38
C ALA A 427 -17.58 -16.79 -24.43
N ASN A 428 -18.02 -16.40 -25.64
CA ASN A 428 -18.27 -17.32 -26.76
C ASN A 428 -19.35 -18.40 -26.53
N GLY A 429 -20.26 -18.21 -25.57
CA GLY A 429 -21.31 -19.18 -25.24
C GLY A 429 -20.85 -20.34 -24.36
N GLU A 430 -19.66 -20.22 -23.75
CA GLU A 430 -19.11 -21.21 -22.82
C GLU A 430 -18.82 -20.57 -21.46
N TYR A 431 -19.06 -21.32 -20.39
CA TYR A 431 -18.74 -20.91 -19.01
C TYR A 431 -17.27 -21.17 -18.69
N ALA A 432 -16.79 -20.71 -17.52
CA ALA A 432 -15.47 -21.09 -17.03
C ALA A 432 -15.39 -22.61 -16.82
N GLN A 433 -14.36 -23.26 -17.38
CA GLN A 433 -14.30 -24.73 -17.49
C GLN A 433 -13.09 -25.30 -16.76
N ILE A 434 -13.34 -26.33 -15.95
CA ILE A 434 -12.32 -27.20 -15.36
C ILE A 434 -12.64 -28.63 -15.79
N ARG A 435 -11.74 -29.27 -16.55
CA ARG A 435 -11.96 -30.62 -17.08
C ARG A 435 -10.84 -31.57 -16.74
N ASN A 436 -11.18 -32.86 -16.57
CA ASN A 436 -10.22 -33.95 -16.42
C ASN A 436 -9.14 -33.67 -15.35
N SER A 437 -9.51 -32.99 -14.27
CA SER A 437 -8.57 -32.46 -13.28
C SER A 437 -8.74 -33.16 -11.92
N SER A 438 -7.68 -33.20 -11.13
CA SER A 438 -7.66 -33.87 -9.82
C SER A 438 -7.27 -32.88 -8.71
N PHE A 439 -8.02 -32.91 -7.60
CA PHE A 439 -7.84 -32.08 -6.43
C PHE A 439 -7.69 -32.97 -5.20
N GLY A 440 -6.45 -33.21 -4.76
CA GLY A 440 -6.13 -34.17 -3.70
C GLY A 440 -5.53 -33.50 -2.46
N GLU A 441 -6.00 -33.84 -1.26
CA GLU A 441 -5.31 -33.48 -0.01
C GLU A 441 -5.03 -31.96 0.13
N ASN A 442 -5.93 -31.10 -0.37
CA ASN A 442 -5.80 -29.65 -0.23
C ASN A 442 -6.52 -29.17 1.04
N GLU A 443 -6.01 -28.10 1.64
CA GLU A 443 -6.49 -27.59 2.94
C GLU A 443 -6.82 -26.10 2.88
N ALA A 444 -8.00 -25.72 3.35
CA ALA A 444 -8.38 -24.32 3.56
C ALA A 444 -8.82 -24.10 5.02
N GLY A 445 -8.40 -22.99 5.64
CA GLY A 445 -8.81 -22.69 7.02
C GLY A 445 -10.31 -22.44 7.18
N ASN A 446 -10.94 -21.77 6.21
CA ASN A 446 -12.34 -21.36 6.27
C ASN A 446 -13.21 -22.18 5.33
N THR A 447 -13.13 -21.95 4.01
CA THR A 447 -14.07 -22.57 3.05
C THR A 447 -13.40 -23.09 1.79
N GLY A 448 -13.96 -24.17 1.22
CA GLY A 448 -13.53 -24.74 -0.05
C GLY A 448 -12.14 -25.37 0.05
N GLY A 449 -12.03 -26.55 0.67
CA GLY A 449 -10.72 -27.16 0.94
C GLY A 449 -9.90 -27.38 -0.33
N ALA A 450 -10.55 -27.78 -1.42
CA ALA A 450 -9.96 -27.63 -2.75
C ALA A 450 -10.33 -26.28 -3.36
N VAL A 451 -11.61 -26.04 -3.62
CA VAL A 451 -12.04 -24.92 -4.46
C VAL A 451 -13.05 -24.02 -3.76
N TYR A 452 -12.81 -22.72 -3.79
CA TYR A 452 -13.73 -21.68 -3.35
C TYR A 452 -14.20 -20.86 -4.56
N ILE A 453 -15.51 -20.64 -4.67
CA ILE A 453 -16.13 -19.87 -5.75
C ILE A 453 -16.97 -18.75 -5.16
N ALA A 454 -16.58 -17.50 -5.41
CA ALA A 454 -17.30 -16.29 -5.01
C ALA A 454 -17.85 -15.55 -6.23
N GLY A 455 -19.10 -15.84 -6.60
CA GLY A 455 -19.75 -15.27 -7.78
C GLY A 455 -19.27 -15.87 -9.11
N GLY A 456 -20.04 -15.64 -10.18
CA GLY A 456 -19.77 -16.21 -11.51
C GLY A 456 -20.37 -17.61 -11.72
N PHE A 457 -19.98 -18.28 -12.82
CA PHE A 457 -20.40 -19.63 -13.17
C PHE A 457 -19.18 -20.48 -13.57
N VAL A 458 -18.96 -21.58 -12.85
CA VAL A 458 -17.86 -22.52 -13.12
C VAL A 458 -18.40 -23.94 -13.33
N GLU A 459 -17.99 -24.57 -14.43
CA GLU A 459 -18.30 -25.96 -14.76
C GLU A 459 -17.09 -26.86 -14.51
N PHE A 460 -17.30 -27.90 -13.71
CA PHE A 460 -16.37 -29.01 -13.54
C PHE A 460 -16.89 -30.22 -14.30
N ASN A 461 -16.06 -30.77 -15.18
CA ASN A 461 -16.37 -31.98 -15.93
C ASN A 461 -15.30 -33.04 -15.69
N ARG A 462 -15.69 -34.28 -15.36
CA ARG A 462 -14.73 -35.40 -15.20
C ARG A 462 -13.59 -35.10 -14.24
N SER A 463 -13.89 -34.45 -13.12
CA SER A 463 -12.87 -34.03 -12.16
C SER A 463 -13.04 -34.75 -10.83
N ASP A 464 -11.92 -35.06 -10.19
CA ASP A 464 -11.85 -35.82 -8.94
C ASP A 464 -11.42 -34.93 -7.78
N PHE A 465 -12.09 -35.05 -6.63
CA PHE A 465 -11.81 -34.32 -5.40
C PHE A 465 -11.64 -35.32 -4.27
N GLU A 466 -10.39 -35.61 -3.89
CA GLU A 466 -10.07 -36.62 -2.88
C GLU A 466 -9.40 -35.99 -1.64
N GLY A 467 -9.91 -36.29 -0.44
CA GLY A 467 -9.18 -36.01 0.81
C GLY A 467 -9.01 -34.53 1.17
N ASN A 468 -9.81 -33.62 0.60
CA ASN A 468 -9.66 -32.18 0.85
C ASN A 468 -10.36 -31.78 2.15
N THR A 469 -9.82 -30.76 2.84
CA THR A 469 -10.26 -30.37 4.19
C THR A 469 -10.53 -28.86 4.30
N ALA A 470 -11.66 -28.47 4.91
CA ALA A 470 -11.97 -27.07 5.23
C ALA A 470 -12.91 -26.90 6.43
N GLY A 471 -13.16 -25.66 6.87
CA GLY A 471 -14.25 -25.35 7.80
C GLY A 471 -15.64 -25.63 7.18
N ALA A 472 -15.87 -25.18 5.94
CA ALA A 472 -17.07 -25.51 5.16
C ALA A 472 -16.74 -25.92 3.71
N GLY A 473 -17.42 -26.93 3.17
CA GLY A 473 -17.21 -27.40 1.80
C GLY A 473 -15.83 -28.04 1.62
N GLY A 474 -15.63 -29.24 2.18
CA GLY A 474 -14.30 -29.89 2.24
C GLY A 474 -13.62 -29.99 0.87
N ALA A 475 -14.38 -30.30 -0.19
CA ALA A 475 -13.91 -30.15 -1.57
C ALA A 475 -14.22 -28.76 -2.13
N LEU A 476 -15.50 -28.38 -2.16
CA LEU A 476 -15.97 -27.21 -2.89
C LEU A 476 -16.89 -26.35 -2.03
N TYR A 477 -16.63 -25.05 -2.00
CA TYR A 477 -17.56 -24.05 -1.47
C TYR A 477 -18.00 -23.10 -2.58
N ALA A 478 -19.31 -22.96 -2.79
CA ALA A 478 -19.88 -22.18 -3.88
C ALA A 478 -20.84 -21.08 -3.36
N ALA A 479 -20.31 -19.86 -3.26
CA ALA A 479 -21.08 -18.62 -3.18
C ALA A 479 -21.38 -18.02 -4.58
N GLY A 480 -20.81 -18.59 -5.65
CA GLY A 480 -21.23 -18.43 -7.04
C GLY A 480 -21.93 -19.69 -7.58
N THR A 481 -22.28 -19.71 -8.88
CA THR A 481 -22.88 -20.90 -9.50
C THR A 481 -21.80 -21.91 -9.84
N ALA A 482 -22.02 -23.17 -9.45
CA ALA A 482 -21.16 -24.28 -9.82
C ALA A 482 -21.97 -25.40 -10.48
N LYS A 483 -21.41 -26.00 -11.53
CA LYS A 483 -21.92 -27.22 -12.15
C LYS A 483 -20.90 -28.35 -12.00
N LEU A 484 -21.31 -29.48 -11.45
CA LEU A 484 -20.54 -30.72 -11.45
C LEU A 484 -21.16 -31.71 -12.44
N ASP A 485 -20.35 -32.22 -13.38
CA ASP A 485 -20.74 -33.18 -14.41
C ASP A 485 -19.73 -34.32 -14.49
N ASP A 486 -20.15 -35.56 -14.22
CA ASP A 486 -19.25 -36.75 -14.23
C ASP A 486 -18.06 -36.61 -13.25
N CYS A 487 -18.26 -35.95 -12.10
CA CYS A 487 -17.22 -35.72 -11.08
C CYS A 487 -17.25 -36.75 -9.96
N VAL A 488 -16.11 -36.98 -9.31
CA VAL A 488 -16.00 -37.84 -8.12
C VAL A 488 -15.55 -36.99 -6.94
N LEU A 489 -16.22 -37.10 -5.80
CA LEU A 489 -15.88 -36.41 -4.57
C LEU A 489 -15.77 -37.44 -3.46
N SER A 490 -14.54 -37.72 -3.02
CA SER A 490 -14.28 -38.74 -2.02
C SER A 490 -13.42 -38.30 -0.84
N LYS A 491 -13.69 -38.83 0.36
CA LYS A 491 -12.87 -38.62 1.57
C LYS A 491 -12.68 -37.16 2.01
N ASN A 492 -13.50 -36.24 1.52
CA ASN A 492 -13.42 -34.83 1.86
C ASN A 492 -14.02 -34.58 3.25
N ARG A 493 -13.48 -33.58 3.95
CA ARG A 493 -13.81 -33.31 5.36
C ARG A 493 -14.10 -31.84 5.60
N ALA A 494 -15.23 -31.54 6.24
CA ALA A 494 -15.52 -30.19 6.72
C ALA A 494 -16.49 -30.18 7.90
N ALA A 495 -16.53 -29.10 8.69
CA ALA A 495 -17.51 -28.95 9.76
C ALA A 495 -18.93 -28.72 9.21
N LEU A 496 -19.04 -28.06 8.06
CA LEU A 496 -20.30 -27.85 7.33
C LEU A 496 -20.14 -28.29 5.86
N GLY A 497 -21.06 -29.09 5.33
CA GLY A 497 -20.98 -29.59 3.94
C GLY A 497 -19.70 -30.37 3.66
N SER A 498 -19.64 -31.65 4.10
CA SER A 498 -18.43 -32.48 4.10
C SER A 498 -17.65 -32.49 2.78
N ALA A 499 -18.37 -32.56 1.65
CA ALA A 499 -17.79 -32.39 0.31
C ALA A 499 -18.10 -31.01 -0.27
N VAL A 500 -19.38 -30.64 -0.35
CA VAL A 500 -19.84 -29.42 -1.02
C VAL A 500 -20.69 -28.60 -0.07
N SER A 501 -20.47 -27.29 -0.07
CA SER A 501 -21.34 -26.30 0.58
C SER A 501 -21.68 -25.21 -0.42
N SER A 502 -22.96 -24.83 -0.54
CA SER A 502 -23.38 -23.78 -1.46
C SER A 502 -24.54 -22.96 -0.89
N VAL A 503 -24.48 -21.65 -1.12
CA VAL A 503 -25.49 -20.66 -0.67
C VAL A 503 -26.31 -20.08 -1.84
N VAL A 504 -26.08 -20.57 -3.06
CA VAL A 504 -26.71 -20.12 -4.32
C VAL A 504 -27.02 -21.33 -5.22
N SER A 505 -27.40 -21.09 -6.48
CA SER A 505 -27.73 -22.15 -7.43
C SER A 505 -26.55 -23.10 -7.70
N PHE A 506 -26.80 -24.39 -7.54
CA PHE A 506 -25.84 -25.47 -7.76
C PHE A 506 -26.44 -26.51 -8.71
N VAL A 507 -25.66 -26.98 -9.69
CA VAL A 507 -26.11 -27.96 -10.69
C VAL A 507 -25.28 -29.24 -10.54
N LEU A 508 -25.97 -30.37 -10.32
CA LEU A 508 -25.35 -31.67 -10.19
C LEU A 508 -25.83 -32.61 -11.30
N GLN A 509 -24.89 -33.21 -12.01
CA GLN A 509 -25.16 -34.17 -13.08
C GLN A 509 -24.15 -35.33 -13.01
N ASP A 510 -24.65 -36.57 -13.04
CA ASP A 510 -23.85 -37.79 -13.18
C ASP A 510 -22.60 -37.91 -12.28
N SER A 511 -22.60 -37.25 -11.11
CA SER A 511 -21.46 -37.16 -10.21
C SER A 511 -21.65 -37.98 -8.94
N ASP A 512 -20.55 -38.46 -8.37
CA ASP A 512 -20.54 -39.43 -7.26
C ASP A 512 -19.88 -38.86 -5.99
N PHE A 513 -20.46 -39.16 -4.83
CA PHE A 513 -20.00 -38.75 -3.51
C PHE A 513 -19.79 -39.99 -2.64
N ARG A 514 -18.57 -40.20 -2.16
CA ARG A 514 -18.19 -41.39 -1.36
C ARG A 514 -17.32 -41.02 -0.17
N ASP A 515 -17.48 -41.65 0.98
CA ASP A 515 -16.57 -41.54 2.12
C ASP A 515 -16.29 -40.11 2.65
N ASN A 516 -17.13 -39.13 2.33
CA ASN A 516 -16.97 -37.75 2.83
C ASN A 516 -17.50 -37.65 4.26
N ALA A 517 -16.79 -36.95 5.14
CA ALA A 517 -17.07 -36.95 6.58
C ALA A 517 -17.17 -35.53 7.16
N LEU A 518 -17.97 -35.37 8.22
CA LEU A 518 -18.04 -34.12 8.97
C LEU A 518 -16.92 -34.05 10.02
N LEU A 519 -16.28 -32.90 10.17
CA LEU A 519 -15.37 -32.63 11.28
C LEU A 519 -16.18 -32.23 12.53
N CYS A 520 -16.42 -33.20 13.41
CA CYS A 520 -17.09 -32.96 14.69
C CYS A 520 -16.03 -32.64 15.78
N ASP A 521 -16.04 -31.43 16.35
CA ASP A 521 -15.37 -31.14 17.62
C ASP A 521 -16.18 -31.76 18.77
N ASP A 522 -15.50 -32.34 19.78
CA ASP A 522 -16.09 -33.10 20.90
C ASP A 522 -17.14 -32.34 21.77
N ASP A 523 -17.39 -31.04 21.55
CA ASP A 523 -18.20 -30.21 22.46
C ASP A 523 -19.15 -29.17 21.80
N ARG A 524 -19.47 -29.28 20.50
CA ARG A 524 -20.41 -28.34 19.84
C ARG A 524 -21.45 -29.05 18.97
N PHE A 525 -22.66 -29.22 19.51
CA PHE A 525 -23.86 -29.52 18.73
C PHE A 525 -24.33 -28.26 18.01
N PHE A 526 -24.42 -28.30 16.68
CA PHE A 526 -25.20 -27.36 15.88
C PHE A 526 -26.35 -28.11 15.20
N LEU A 527 -27.58 -27.76 15.56
CA LEU A 527 -28.79 -28.03 14.77
C LEU A 527 -29.37 -26.65 14.43
N ASP A 528 -29.03 -26.12 13.27
CA ASP A 528 -29.75 -25.00 12.67
C ASP A 528 -30.80 -25.54 11.70
N TRP A 529 -32.06 -25.20 11.93
CA TRP A 529 -33.21 -25.54 11.10
C TRP A 529 -33.81 -24.29 10.42
N THR A 530 -33.02 -23.23 10.19
CA THR A 530 -33.55 -21.93 9.71
C THR A 530 -33.09 -21.44 8.34
N ASN A 531 -32.35 -22.22 7.53
CA ASN A 531 -32.03 -21.80 6.15
C ASN A 531 -32.39 -22.86 5.09
N VAL A 532 -33.58 -22.73 4.51
CA VAL A 532 -34.01 -23.52 3.34
C VAL A 532 -33.52 -22.82 2.07
N SER A 533 -32.21 -22.87 1.81
CA SER A 533 -31.63 -22.68 0.47
C SER A 533 -30.27 -23.36 0.24
N ALA A 534 -29.76 -24.15 1.18
CA ALA A 534 -28.61 -25.03 0.96
C ALA A 534 -29.08 -26.40 0.44
N TYR A 535 -28.52 -26.87 -0.67
CA TYR A 535 -28.51 -28.31 -0.97
C TYR A 535 -27.54 -28.98 0.00
N ASP A 536 -27.96 -29.21 1.23
CA ASP A 536 -27.22 -30.00 2.21
C ASP A 536 -27.28 -31.48 1.79
N ILE A 537 -26.27 -31.92 1.03
CA ILE A 537 -26.00 -33.35 0.88
C ILE A 537 -25.04 -33.75 1.99
N ALA A 538 -25.54 -33.99 3.20
CA ALA A 538 -24.81 -34.75 4.21
C ALA A 538 -25.75 -35.43 5.22
N CYS A 539 -25.48 -36.72 5.44
CA CYS A 539 -26.17 -37.61 6.36
C CYS A 539 -26.12 -37.10 7.81
N ASP A 540 -27.22 -37.24 8.53
CA ASP A 540 -27.35 -36.92 9.96
C ASP A 540 -26.59 -37.98 10.80
N GLN A 541 -25.81 -37.52 11.79
CA GLN A 541 -24.95 -38.22 12.77
C GLN A 541 -23.44 -38.36 12.40
N CYS A 542 -22.57 -37.94 13.34
CA CYS A 542 -21.12 -38.15 13.29
C CYS A 542 -20.82 -39.66 13.18
N ASP A 543 -19.93 -40.04 12.27
CA ASP A 543 -19.57 -41.41 11.84
C ASP A 543 -20.61 -42.19 11.00
N LEU A 544 -21.07 -41.61 9.89
CA LEU A 544 -21.56 -42.41 8.75
C LEU A 544 -20.82 -42.06 7.44
N GLU A 545 -20.10 -43.04 6.89
CA GLU A 545 -19.67 -43.04 5.49
C GLU A 545 -20.92 -42.95 4.60
N CYS A 546 -21.15 -41.81 3.93
CA CYS A 546 -22.22 -41.71 2.94
C CYS A 546 -21.75 -42.44 1.66
N GLU A 547 -22.05 -43.73 1.52
CA GLU A 547 -21.98 -44.44 0.23
C GLU A 547 -23.29 -44.24 -0.56
N GLY A 548 -23.24 -43.59 -1.73
CA GLY A 548 -24.25 -43.78 -2.79
C GLY A 548 -25.42 -42.76 -2.89
N CYS A 549 -25.22 -41.47 -2.62
CA CYS A 549 -26.25 -40.45 -2.86
C CYS A 549 -26.33 -40.01 -4.34
N THR A 550 -27.37 -40.44 -5.08
CA THR A 550 -27.78 -39.84 -6.36
C THR A 550 -29.12 -39.13 -6.19
N ILE A 551 -29.18 -37.80 -6.32
CA ILE A 551 -30.43 -37.02 -6.14
C ILE A 551 -31.16 -36.86 -7.47
N MET A 552 -32.39 -37.36 -7.56
CA MET A 552 -33.40 -36.96 -8.54
C MET A 552 -34.66 -36.48 -7.79
N ASN A 553 -35.01 -35.19 -7.96
CA ASN A 553 -36.38 -34.60 -8.09
C ASN A 553 -36.67 -33.33 -7.22
N PRO A 554 -37.12 -32.17 -7.78
CA PRO A 554 -37.19 -30.88 -7.08
C PRO A 554 -38.62 -30.29 -6.94
N ASP A 555 -39.47 -30.81 -6.04
CA ASP A 555 -40.88 -30.38 -5.94
C ASP A 555 -41.41 -30.01 -4.53
N LYS A 556 -40.56 -29.49 -3.62
CA LYS A 556 -41.06 -28.96 -2.33
C LYS A 556 -40.25 -27.77 -1.81
N ALA A 557 -40.78 -26.55 -1.99
CA ALA A 557 -40.47 -25.41 -1.13
C ALA A 557 -41.74 -24.55 -0.94
N LEU A 558 -42.02 -24.17 0.31
CA LEU A 558 -43.15 -23.32 0.70
C LEU A 558 -42.61 -22.11 1.50
N LEU A 559 -43.14 -20.92 1.19
CA LEU A 559 -42.84 -19.60 1.78
C LEU A 559 -43.43 -19.40 3.18
N CYS A 560 -42.84 -18.51 3.99
CA CYS A 560 -43.53 -17.74 5.03
C CYS A 560 -42.89 -16.34 5.26
N GLU A 561 -43.75 -15.31 5.33
CA GLU A 561 -43.48 -13.88 5.57
C GLU A 561 -43.54 -13.49 7.07
N ASP A 562 -42.93 -12.34 7.36
CA ASP A 562 -43.06 -11.43 8.52
C ASP A 562 -42.45 -11.82 9.89
N ALA A 563 -41.12 -11.70 9.99
CA ALA A 563 -40.41 -11.55 11.27
C ALA A 563 -40.23 -10.06 11.63
N PHE A 564 -40.52 -9.66 12.87
CA PHE A 564 -40.17 -8.32 13.36
C PHE A 564 -38.64 -8.20 13.48
N PRO A 565 -37.99 -7.19 12.87
CA PRO A 565 -36.55 -7.02 12.95
C PRO A 565 -36.10 -6.90 14.42
N ASN A 566 -34.97 -7.54 14.77
CA ASN A 566 -34.29 -7.42 16.06
C ASN A 566 -35.01 -8.11 17.25
N THR A 567 -35.69 -9.23 16.99
CA THR A 567 -36.37 -10.04 18.02
C THR A 567 -36.01 -11.52 17.86
N ASP A 568 -35.86 -12.23 18.97
CA ASP A 568 -35.57 -13.67 18.96
C ASP A 568 -36.88 -14.44 18.72
N SER A 569 -37.08 -14.95 17.51
CA SER A 569 -38.08 -15.96 17.11
C SER A 569 -39.52 -15.80 17.66
N LEU A 570 -40.47 -15.47 16.79
CA LEU A 570 -41.90 -15.56 17.12
C LEU A 570 -42.37 -17.01 17.02
N THR A 571 -42.82 -17.59 18.14
CA THR A 571 -43.70 -18.77 18.11
C THR A 571 -45.05 -18.37 17.49
N ALA A 572 -45.72 -19.29 16.79
CA ALA A 572 -46.97 -19.04 16.05
C ALA A 572 -48.13 -18.39 16.85
N ASP A 573 -48.05 -18.35 18.18
CA ASP A 573 -49.02 -17.75 19.12
C ASP A 573 -48.48 -16.51 19.90
N GLY A 574 -47.38 -15.87 19.46
CA GLY A 574 -46.71 -14.79 20.20
C GLY A 574 -47.51 -13.49 20.34
N THR A 575 -47.49 -12.88 21.53
CA THR A 575 -48.05 -11.54 21.83
C THR A 575 -46.94 -10.52 22.13
N LEU A 576 -47.22 -9.21 22.12
CA LEU A 576 -46.24 -8.16 22.51
C LEU A 576 -45.62 -8.41 23.90
N GLU A 577 -46.40 -8.97 24.83
CA GLU A 577 -45.94 -9.30 26.18
C GLU A 577 -44.95 -10.48 26.19
N SER A 578 -45.05 -11.41 25.22
CA SER A 578 -44.16 -12.57 25.08
C SER A 578 -43.04 -12.34 24.05
N LEU A 579 -42.92 -11.12 23.50
CA LEU A 579 -41.87 -10.76 22.54
C LEU A 579 -40.52 -10.63 23.24
N ASN A 580 -39.55 -11.45 22.84
CA ASN A 580 -38.20 -11.43 23.38
C ASN A 580 -37.32 -10.50 22.54
N LEU A 581 -36.70 -9.50 23.18
CA LEU A 581 -35.77 -8.60 22.52
C LEU A 581 -34.41 -9.27 22.36
N ALA A 582 -33.80 -9.14 21.18
CA ALA A 582 -32.40 -9.48 20.97
C ALA A 582 -31.51 -8.61 21.87
N PRO A 583 -30.32 -9.10 22.30
CA PRO A 583 -29.34 -8.29 23.01
C PRO A 583 -29.04 -6.97 22.29
N GLY A 584 -28.87 -5.88 23.04
CA GLY A 584 -28.62 -4.54 22.50
C GLY A 584 -29.85 -3.68 22.22
N TYR A 585 -31.07 -4.20 22.44
CA TYR A 585 -32.33 -3.47 22.24
C TYR A 585 -33.11 -3.28 23.54
N TRP A 586 -33.83 -2.16 23.63
CA TRP A 586 -34.62 -1.75 24.80
C TRP A 586 -36.02 -1.28 24.40
N ARG A 587 -36.97 -1.45 25.32
CA ARG A 587 -38.34 -0.95 25.22
C ARG A 587 -38.81 -0.44 26.59
N SER A 588 -39.67 0.58 26.60
CA SER A 588 -40.18 1.22 27.82
C SER A 588 -41.06 0.31 28.68
N SER A 589 -41.75 -0.65 28.05
CA SER A 589 -42.56 -1.66 28.74
C SER A 589 -42.75 -2.90 27.86
N ASN A 590 -43.17 -4.02 28.46
CA ASN A 590 -43.50 -5.25 27.73
C ASN A 590 -44.70 -5.14 26.76
N LYS A 591 -45.36 -3.97 26.71
CA LYS A 591 -46.46 -3.64 25.79
C LYS A 591 -46.07 -2.63 24.72
N SER A 592 -44.87 -2.04 24.84
CA SER A 592 -44.38 -1.04 23.90
C SER A 592 -44.06 -1.68 22.56
N ARG A 593 -44.43 -0.99 21.48
CA ARG A 593 -44.07 -1.33 20.10
C ARG A 593 -42.83 -0.55 19.63
N ASP A 594 -42.31 0.36 20.46
CA ASP A 594 -41.14 1.19 20.19
C ASP A 594 -39.90 0.48 20.72
N ILE A 595 -39.29 -0.35 19.88
CA ILE A 595 -38.05 -1.07 20.17
C ILE A 595 -36.89 -0.21 19.65
N ARG A 596 -35.97 0.17 20.53
CA ARG A 596 -34.83 1.01 20.18
C ARG A 596 -33.52 0.31 20.50
N ALA A 597 -32.53 0.49 19.64
CA ALA A 597 -31.17 0.10 19.96
C ALA A 597 -30.67 0.95 21.12
N CYS A 598 -30.02 0.32 22.09
CA CYS A 598 -29.40 1.04 23.18
C CYS A 598 -28.16 1.79 22.67
N PRO A 599 -27.81 2.94 23.28
CA PRO A 599 -26.58 3.66 22.93
C PRO A 599 -25.33 2.77 23.02
N ARG A 600 -25.38 1.71 23.83
CA ARG A 600 -24.36 0.68 23.99
C ARG A 600 -25.04 -0.68 23.95
N ALA A 601 -24.65 -1.56 23.02
CA ALA A 601 -25.27 -2.89 22.93
C ALA A 601 -25.13 -3.68 24.26
N THR A 602 -24.01 -3.50 24.97
CA THR A 602 -23.72 -4.14 26.26
C THR A 602 -24.54 -3.60 27.44
N SER A 603 -25.16 -2.42 27.34
CA SER A 603 -25.99 -1.89 28.43
C SER A 603 -27.37 -2.54 28.49
N CYS A 604 -27.78 -3.20 27.41
CA CYS A 604 -29.08 -3.84 27.26
C CYS A 604 -28.90 -5.33 27.00
N PRO A 605 -29.08 -6.19 28.01
CA PRO A 605 -28.93 -7.64 27.86
C PRO A 605 -30.00 -8.30 26.96
N GLY A 606 -31.03 -7.56 26.51
CA GLY A 606 -32.19 -8.11 25.82
C GLY A 606 -33.20 -8.71 26.80
N GLY A 607 -34.12 -9.54 26.32
CA GLY A 607 -35.11 -10.23 27.15
C GLY A 607 -36.56 -9.76 26.99
N THR A 608 -37.45 -10.30 27.83
CA THR A 608 -38.89 -9.94 27.84
C THR A 608 -39.17 -8.63 28.59
N GLU A 609 -38.27 -8.19 29.48
CA GLU A 609 -38.36 -6.92 30.21
C GLU A 609 -37.08 -6.12 29.95
N GLY A 610 -37.20 -4.81 29.67
CA GLY A 610 -36.07 -3.92 29.33
C GLY A 610 -35.21 -3.54 30.54
N SER A 611 -34.72 -4.53 31.29
CA SER A 611 -33.81 -4.35 32.42
C SER A 611 -32.39 -4.06 31.95
N CYS A 612 -31.71 -3.13 32.62
CA CYS A 612 -30.34 -2.77 32.28
C CYS A 612 -29.31 -3.78 32.81
N ALA A 613 -28.18 -3.89 32.12
CA ALA A 613 -27.04 -4.67 32.56
C ALA A 613 -26.44 -4.07 33.86
N VAL A 614 -25.71 -4.90 34.62
CA VAL A 614 -25.09 -4.47 35.89
C VAL A 614 -24.17 -3.26 35.66
N GLY A 615 -24.32 -2.22 36.49
CA GLY A 615 -23.59 -0.96 36.37
C GLY A 615 -24.25 0.10 35.47
N TYR A 616 -25.36 -0.24 34.81
CA TYR A 616 -26.15 0.67 33.97
C TYR A 616 -27.56 0.85 34.55
N ASP A 617 -28.13 2.04 34.40
CA ASP A 617 -29.48 2.39 34.86
C ASP A 617 -30.12 3.43 33.91
N GLY A 618 -31.35 3.85 34.22
CA GLY A 618 -32.06 4.92 33.52
C GLY A 618 -32.67 4.50 32.18
N THR A 619 -33.12 5.51 31.43
CA THR A 619 -33.84 5.29 30.17
C THR A 619 -32.88 4.86 29.07
N LEU A 620 -33.26 3.84 28.28
CA LEU A 620 -32.37 3.14 27.32
C LEU A 620 -31.09 2.55 27.95
N CYS A 621 -31.05 2.39 29.28
CA CYS A 621 -29.84 1.94 29.99
C CYS A 621 -28.61 2.79 29.65
N ALA A 622 -28.85 4.09 29.44
CA ALA A 622 -27.83 5.04 28.99
C ALA A 622 -27.02 5.63 30.16
N GLU A 623 -27.47 5.45 31.40
CA GLU A 623 -26.88 6.03 32.60
C GLU A 623 -26.03 4.99 33.33
N CYS A 624 -25.02 5.43 34.08
CA CYS A 624 -24.34 4.53 35.01
C CYS A 624 -25.13 4.47 36.32
N ALA A 625 -25.24 3.27 36.89
CA ALA A 625 -25.88 3.05 38.18
C ALA A 625 -25.13 3.77 39.32
N GLU A 626 -25.77 3.90 40.48
CA GLU A 626 -25.10 4.43 41.69
C GLU A 626 -23.78 3.69 41.96
N ASP A 627 -22.71 4.44 42.26
CA ASP A 627 -21.33 3.96 42.44
C ASP A 627 -20.59 3.50 41.16
N TYR A 628 -21.12 3.79 39.96
CA TYR A 628 -20.44 3.57 38.68
C TYR A 628 -20.22 4.88 37.92
N SER A 629 -19.14 4.97 37.15
CA SER A 629 -18.85 6.10 36.25
C SER A 629 -18.31 5.64 34.89
N LEU A 630 -18.47 6.48 33.86
CA LEU A 630 -17.92 6.21 32.53
C LEU A 630 -16.38 6.08 32.58
N GLY A 631 -15.87 4.92 32.16
CA GLY A 631 -14.45 4.65 31.94
C GLY A 631 -14.02 4.77 30.47
N PRO A 632 -12.73 4.52 30.16
CA PRO A 632 -12.21 4.47 28.78
C PRO A 632 -13.01 3.47 27.92
N GLY A 633 -13.40 3.85 26.70
CA GLY A 633 -14.27 3.03 25.84
C GLY A 633 -15.78 3.23 26.06
N TYR A 634 -16.18 4.25 26.83
CA TYR A 634 -17.58 4.58 27.14
C TYR A 634 -18.34 3.48 27.90
N THR A 635 -17.70 2.65 28.72
CA THR A 635 -18.40 1.65 29.56
C THR A 635 -18.52 2.12 31.01
N CYS A 636 -19.60 1.73 31.71
CA CYS A 636 -19.77 2.05 33.13
C CYS A 636 -18.87 1.15 33.98
N SER A 637 -17.99 1.76 34.78
CA SER A 637 -17.04 1.08 35.64
C SER A 637 -17.26 1.46 37.11
N GLU A 638 -17.13 0.50 38.02
CA GLU A 638 -17.33 0.70 39.45
C GLU A 638 -16.31 1.73 39.99
N CYS A 639 -16.78 2.69 40.77
CA CYS A 639 -15.96 3.71 41.41
C CYS A 639 -15.12 3.05 42.53
N ASP A 640 -13.93 2.57 42.18
CA ASP A 640 -13.00 1.87 43.08
C ASP A 640 -12.66 2.68 44.36
N GLU A 641 -12.94 2.11 45.56
CA GLU A 641 -12.72 2.76 46.86
C GLU A 641 -11.25 3.13 47.10
N ASP A 642 -10.28 2.45 46.47
CA ASP A 642 -8.85 2.71 46.63
C ASP A 642 -8.33 3.88 45.75
N ARG A 643 -9.11 4.33 44.75
CA ARG A 643 -8.81 5.54 43.95
C ARG A 643 -9.24 6.86 44.63
N ARG A 644 -9.76 6.81 45.86
CA ARG A 644 -10.04 8.00 46.70
C ARG A 644 -8.80 8.80 47.15
N LYS A 645 -7.60 8.46 46.69
CA LYS A 645 -6.40 9.26 46.98
C LYS A 645 -6.33 10.42 46.00
N TRP A 646 -6.52 11.63 46.53
CA TRP A 646 -6.14 12.98 46.08
C TRP A 646 -5.10 13.16 44.95
N THR A 647 -4.30 12.13 44.63
CA THR A 647 -3.23 12.09 43.64
C THR A 647 -3.63 12.44 42.21
N THR A 648 -4.79 12.02 41.67
CA THR A 648 -5.19 12.30 40.28
C THR A 648 -5.83 13.67 40.10
N ALA A 649 -6.75 14.08 40.98
CA ALA A 649 -7.29 15.44 41.02
C ALA A 649 -6.19 16.46 41.37
N ALA A 650 -5.28 16.15 42.29
CA ALA A 650 -4.11 16.99 42.56
C ALA A 650 -3.12 16.98 41.39
N ALA A 651 -2.94 15.88 40.65
CA ALA A 651 -2.10 15.83 39.46
C ALA A 651 -2.64 16.68 38.32
N VAL A 652 -3.96 16.77 38.15
CA VAL A 652 -4.59 17.63 37.12
C VAL A 652 -4.69 19.08 37.58
N ILE A 653 -4.98 19.35 38.86
CA ILE A 653 -4.80 20.69 39.43
C ILE A 653 -3.33 21.12 39.35
N LEU A 654 -2.36 20.21 39.54
CA LEU A 654 -0.93 20.45 39.35
C LEU A 654 -0.55 20.57 37.87
N LEU A 655 -1.20 19.89 36.93
CA LEU A 655 -0.97 20.01 35.49
C LEU A 655 -1.56 21.29 34.92
N VAL A 656 -2.75 21.69 35.37
CA VAL A 656 -3.37 22.97 35.04
C VAL A 656 -2.61 24.10 35.74
N ALA A 657 -2.21 23.94 37.00
CA ALA A 657 -1.33 24.87 37.69
C ALA A 657 0.09 24.88 37.10
N ALA A 658 0.60 23.78 36.55
CA ALA A 658 1.87 23.70 35.83
C ALA A 658 1.77 24.30 34.43
N ALA A 659 0.64 24.16 33.73
CA ALA A 659 0.40 24.81 32.45
C ALA A 659 0.23 26.32 32.64
N VAL A 660 -0.50 26.74 33.68
CA VAL A 660 -0.58 28.14 34.12
C VAL A 660 0.81 28.62 34.60
N ALA A 661 1.56 27.81 35.34
CA ALA A 661 2.91 28.15 35.80
C ALA A 661 3.93 28.16 34.65
N VAL A 662 3.78 27.35 33.59
CA VAL A 662 4.58 27.37 32.37
C VAL A 662 4.22 28.59 31.54
N THR A 663 2.94 28.97 31.48
CA THR A 663 2.48 30.21 30.85
C THR A 663 3.03 31.43 31.60
N VAL A 664 3.06 31.37 32.93
CA VAL A 664 3.68 32.36 33.82
C VAL A 664 5.21 32.32 33.71
N SER A 665 5.85 31.15 33.57
CA SER A 665 7.31 30.94 33.52
C SER A 665 7.92 31.26 32.16
N VAL A 666 7.28 30.90 31.06
CA VAL A 666 7.60 31.45 29.72
C VAL A 666 7.39 32.96 29.71
N GLY A 667 6.48 33.44 30.57
CA GLY A 667 6.27 34.85 30.85
C GLY A 667 7.27 35.55 31.78
N TYR A 668 7.87 34.86 32.75
CA TYR A 668 8.72 35.43 33.81
C TYR A 668 10.21 35.05 33.66
N LEU A 669 10.51 33.90 33.06
CA LEU A 669 11.86 33.31 32.88
C LEU A 669 12.33 33.35 31.41
N GLY A 670 11.47 33.75 30.46
CA GLY A 670 11.84 33.98 29.05
C GLY A 670 12.54 35.32 28.79
N ALA A 671 13.19 35.90 29.79
CA ALA A 671 14.18 36.96 29.63
C ALA A 671 15.56 36.45 30.09
N PRO A 672 16.26 35.63 29.28
CA PRO A 672 17.68 35.88 29.16
C PRO A 672 17.80 37.26 28.50
N THR A 673 18.45 38.19 29.20
CA THR A 673 19.01 39.38 28.59
C THR A 673 19.76 38.96 27.32
N GLU A 674 19.43 39.62 26.20
CA GLU A 674 19.83 39.28 24.83
C GLU A 674 21.35 39.38 24.55
N GLU A 675 22.20 39.36 25.58
CA GLU A 675 23.60 39.81 25.46
C GLU A 675 24.72 38.80 25.78
N SER A 676 24.46 37.56 26.22
CA SER A 676 25.61 36.69 26.60
C SER A 676 25.64 35.24 26.12
N ALA A 677 24.53 34.63 25.69
CA ALA A 677 24.56 33.25 25.13
C ALA A 677 24.05 33.16 23.68
N ALA A 678 23.18 34.08 23.26
CA ALA A 678 22.55 34.04 21.95
C ALA A 678 23.40 34.65 20.82
N ALA A 679 24.56 35.25 21.15
CA ALA A 679 25.50 35.82 20.18
C ALA A 679 26.41 34.79 19.49
N ARG A 680 26.34 33.50 19.88
CA ARG A 680 27.08 32.40 19.22
C ARG A 680 26.20 31.50 18.35
N ILE A 681 24.90 31.73 18.33
CA ILE A 681 23.98 30.94 17.50
C ILE A 681 23.69 31.73 16.23
N PRO A 682 24.04 31.22 15.03
CA PRO A 682 23.77 31.90 13.77
C PRO A 682 22.30 32.32 13.66
N SER A 683 22.03 33.50 13.07
CA SER A 683 20.67 34.01 12.86
C SER A 683 19.75 32.99 12.18
N LEU A 684 20.32 32.14 11.31
CA LEU A 684 19.66 31.00 10.66
C LEU A 684 19.06 29.99 11.65
N VAL A 685 19.82 29.59 12.68
CA VAL A 685 19.38 28.63 13.69
C VAL A 685 18.27 29.24 14.56
N ARG A 686 18.34 30.55 14.85
CA ARG A 686 17.28 31.28 15.57
C ARG A 686 15.99 31.42 14.75
N GLU A 687 16.10 31.59 13.44
CA GLU A 687 14.97 31.68 12.51
C GLU A 687 14.30 30.31 12.28
N ARG A 688 15.09 29.22 12.26
CA ARG A 688 14.59 27.82 12.23
C ARG A 688 13.96 27.39 13.55
N PHE A 689 14.53 27.76 14.71
CA PHE A 689 13.91 27.54 16.03
C PHE A 689 12.60 28.34 16.18
N GLY A 690 12.53 29.55 15.63
CA GLY A 690 11.32 30.38 15.63
C GLY A 690 10.15 29.81 14.83
N ARG A 691 10.40 28.80 13.97
CA ARG A 691 9.38 27.98 13.30
C ARG A 691 8.80 26.87 14.20
N SER A 692 9.39 26.58 15.36
CA SER A 692 8.94 25.48 16.22
C SER A 692 8.17 25.99 17.44
N TRP A 693 6.91 25.58 17.53
CA TRP A 693 6.41 24.96 18.76
C TRP A 693 5.18 24.06 18.53
N VAL A 694 4.49 24.19 17.39
CA VAL A 694 3.63 23.11 16.88
C VAL A 694 3.99 22.93 15.42
N SER A 695 4.70 21.85 15.07
CA SER A 695 4.94 21.53 13.66
C SER A 695 3.57 21.41 12.98
N GLN A 696 3.48 21.79 11.70
CA GLN A 696 2.22 21.65 10.96
C GLN A 696 1.71 20.19 11.01
N GLY A 697 2.64 19.22 11.05
CA GLY A 697 2.35 17.81 11.33
C GLY A 697 1.59 17.56 12.64
N PHE A 698 1.98 18.18 13.76
CA PHE A 698 1.24 18.05 15.03
C PHE A 698 -0.19 18.61 14.94
N LYS A 699 -0.41 19.71 14.22
CA LYS A 699 -1.77 20.24 14.00
C LYS A 699 -2.62 19.25 13.20
N ILE A 700 -2.05 18.64 12.16
CA ILE A 700 -2.75 17.66 11.32
C ILE A 700 -3.18 16.45 12.17
N ILE A 701 -2.29 15.92 13.02
CA ILE A 701 -2.61 14.80 13.93
C ILE A 701 -3.76 15.18 14.87
N ILE A 702 -3.66 16.31 15.58
CA ILE A 702 -4.70 16.76 16.53
C ILE A 702 -6.05 16.91 15.81
N VAL A 703 -6.06 17.45 14.60
CA VAL A 703 -7.29 17.68 13.85
C VAL A 703 -7.92 16.36 13.39
N SER A 704 -7.15 15.44 12.81
CA SER A 704 -7.66 14.11 12.42
C SER A 704 -8.22 13.37 13.63
N TRP A 705 -7.52 13.45 14.75
CA TRP A 705 -7.94 12.85 16.01
C TRP A 705 -9.28 13.40 16.53
N GLN A 706 -9.35 14.71 16.73
CA GLN A 706 -10.54 15.38 17.28
C GLN A 706 -11.78 15.11 16.42
N ILE A 707 -11.62 14.94 15.10
CA ILE A 707 -12.72 14.56 14.21
C ILE A 707 -13.17 13.12 14.47
N VAL A 708 -12.26 12.16 14.55
CA VAL A 708 -12.59 10.74 14.76
C VAL A 708 -13.27 10.50 16.11
N SER A 709 -12.69 11.06 17.19
CA SER A 709 -13.22 10.95 18.56
C SER A 709 -14.61 11.57 18.68
N GLN A 710 -14.76 12.83 18.25
CA GLN A 710 -16.03 13.55 18.38
C GLN A 710 -17.11 13.02 17.44
N PHE A 711 -16.74 12.50 16.26
CA PHE A 711 -17.69 11.87 15.37
C PHE A 711 -18.34 10.64 16.02
N ALA A 712 -17.56 9.78 16.68
CA ALA A 712 -18.09 8.61 17.38
C ALA A 712 -19.11 8.99 18.45
N SER A 713 -18.79 10.03 19.24
CA SER A 713 -19.71 10.60 20.24
C SER A 713 -20.98 11.17 19.60
N VAL A 714 -20.87 11.95 18.53
CA VAL A 714 -22.00 12.60 17.85
C VAL A 714 -22.90 11.62 17.09
N ALA A 715 -22.32 10.59 16.47
CA ALA A 715 -23.03 9.59 15.70
C ALA A 715 -23.52 8.40 16.54
N SER A 716 -23.19 8.37 17.85
CA SER A 716 -23.49 7.23 18.75
C SER A 716 -23.05 5.90 18.13
N VAL A 717 -21.76 5.84 17.77
CA VAL A 717 -21.09 4.66 17.22
C VAL A 717 -19.93 4.29 18.13
N THR A 718 -19.84 3.00 18.47
CA THR A 718 -18.71 2.46 19.22
C THR A 718 -17.74 1.81 18.26
N TYR A 719 -16.48 2.24 18.28
CA TYR A 719 -15.42 1.58 17.51
C TYR A 719 -15.07 0.22 18.13
N PRO A 720 -14.48 -0.71 17.35
CA PRO A 720 -13.94 -1.98 17.87
C PRO A 720 -13.00 -1.78 19.07
N ASP A 721 -13.00 -2.72 20.02
CA ASP A 721 -12.35 -2.59 21.34
C ASP A 721 -10.87 -2.17 21.29
N LEU A 722 -10.07 -2.77 20.40
CA LEU A 722 -8.65 -2.44 20.24
C LEU A 722 -8.46 -0.98 19.78
N TYR A 723 -9.30 -0.52 18.83
CA TYR A 723 -9.22 0.86 18.34
C TYR A 723 -9.84 1.83 19.34
N ALA A 724 -10.94 1.48 19.99
CA ALA A 724 -11.57 2.28 21.04
C ALA A 724 -10.62 2.50 22.23
N THR A 725 -9.82 1.49 22.61
CA THR A 725 -8.79 1.61 23.65
C THR A 725 -7.66 2.54 23.23
N PHE A 726 -7.20 2.43 21.98
CA PHE A 726 -6.20 3.35 21.42
C PHE A 726 -6.73 4.77 21.35
N VAL A 727 -7.99 4.94 20.94
CA VAL A 727 -8.71 6.21 20.97
C VAL A 727 -8.72 6.76 22.41
N GLY A 728 -9.17 5.98 23.38
CA GLY A 728 -9.17 6.34 24.79
C GLY A 728 -7.82 6.83 25.36
N PHE A 729 -6.69 6.37 24.85
CA PHE A 729 -5.35 6.79 25.33
C PHE A 729 -5.01 8.25 24.98
N ILE A 730 -5.54 8.79 23.88
CA ILE A 730 -5.19 10.14 23.39
C ILE A 730 -6.36 11.13 23.55
N ASP A 731 -7.48 10.70 24.13
CA ASP A 731 -8.67 11.54 24.38
C ASP A 731 -8.37 12.78 25.23
N PHE A 732 -7.28 12.80 26.03
CA PHE A 732 -6.88 13.99 26.81
C PHE A 732 -6.66 15.24 25.92
N LEU A 733 -6.45 15.06 24.61
CA LEU A 733 -6.34 16.13 23.62
C LEU A 733 -7.69 16.78 23.24
N ASP A 734 -8.83 16.17 23.55
CA ASP A 734 -10.16 16.75 23.35
C ASP A 734 -10.52 17.81 24.42
N LEU A 735 -9.72 17.90 25.50
CA LEU A 735 -9.92 18.83 26.62
C LEU A 735 -11.28 18.70 27.32
N ASP A 736 -11.90 17.51 27.26
CA ASP A 736 -13.13 17.22 27.99
C ASP A 736 -12.80 16.72 29.41
N VAL A 737 -13.07 17.61 30.37
CA VAL A 737 -12.64 17.49 31.76
C VAL A 737 -13.51 16.49 32.54
N ALA A 738 -14.71 16.15 32.05
CA ALA A 738 -15.68 15.34 32.79
C ALA A 738 -15.28 13.85 32.86
N TRP A 739 -14.86 13.26 31.73
CA TRP A 739 -14.45 11.85 31.65
C TRP A 739 -12.99 11.64 32.10
N THR A 740 -12.07 12.58 31.80
CA THR A 740 -10.63 12.44 32.13
C THR A 740 -10.35 12.36 33.63
N LEU A 741 -11.27 12.87 34.46
CA LEU A 741 -11.10 13.01 35.90
C LEU A 741 -12.08 12.17 36.73
N SER A 742 -13.00 11.44 36.09
CA SER A 742 -14.09 10.71 36.75
C SER A 742 -14.79 11.55 37.82
N VAL A 743 -15.00 12.86 37.56
CA VAL A 743 -15.59 13.81 38.54
C VAL A 743 -17.01 13.39 38.92
N ASP A 744 -17.66 12.58 38.08
CA ASP A 744 -18.97 12.02 38.32
C ASP A 744 -19.03 11.14 39.59
N CYS A 745 -17.96 10.39 39.91
CA CYS A 745 -17.84 9.62 41.16
C CYS A 745 -17.77 10.52 42.42
N TRP A 746 -17.59 11.84 42.27
CA TRP A 746 -17.33 12.76 43.40
C TRP A 746 -18.47 13.75 43.65
N VAL A 747 -19.16 14.22 42.61
CA VAL A 747 -20.10 15.36 42.73
C VAL A 747 -21.45 15.12 42.05
N GLY A 748 -21.65 14.03 41.30
CA GLY A 748 -22.88 13.83 40.51
C GLY A 748 -23.05 14.96 39.50
N THR A 749 -22.33 14.88 38.40
CA THR A 749 -22.31 15.91 37.36
C THR A 749 -23.27 15.57 36.22
N ASN A 750 -24.06 16.56 35.78
CA ASN A 750 -24.89 16.46 34.60
C ASN A 750 -24.28 17.24 33.43
N PHE A 751 -24.81 17.03 32.22
CA PHE A 751 -24.30 17.67 31.00
C PHE A 751 -24.19 19.21 31.07
N TYR A 752 -25.02 19.89 31.88
CA TYR A 752 -24.93 21.34 32.02
C TYR A 752 -23.61 21.82 32.61
N VAL A 753 -23.01 21.06 33.53
CA VAL A 753 -21.70 21.37 34.11
C VAL A 753 -20.62 21.25 33.04
N THR A 754 -20.68 20.20 32.21
CA THR A 754 -19.78 20.02 31.05
C THR A 754 -19.90 21.18 30.07
N LEU A 755 -21.14 21.55 29.71
CA LEU A 755 -21.41 22.69 28.83
C LEU A 755 -20.79 23.98 29.37
N LEU A 756 -21.03 24.32 30.65
CA LEU A 756 -20.51 25.55 31.26
C LEU A 756 -18.98 25.54 31.41
N THR A 757 -18.39 24.42 31.79
CA THR A 757 -16.93 24.34 32.01
C THR A 757 -16.16 24.41 30.70
N MET A 758 -16.63 23.73 29.65
CA MET A 758 -15.99 23.74 28.32
C MET A 758 -16.14 25.08 27.60
N THR A 759 -17.22 25.83 27.81
CA THR A 759 -17.39 27.16 27.22
C THR A 759 -16.75 28.27 28.06
N ILE A 760 -16.85 28.25 29.39
CA ILE A 760 -16.32 29.34 30.23
C ILE A 760 -14.81 29.21 30.42
N GLY A 761 -14.28 27.99 30.56
CA GLY A 761 -12.86 27.73 30.78
C GLY A 761 -11.93 28.45 29.77
N PRO A 762 -12.11 28.24 28.45
CA PRO A 762 -11.31 28.91 27.43
C PRO A 762 -11.46 30.43 27.43
N VAL A 763 -12.64 30.96 27.78
CA VAL A 763 -12.85 32.42 27.92
C VAL A 763 -12.02 32.97 29.07
N VAL A 764 -12.03 32.31 30.23
CA VAL A 764 -11.24 32.73 31.40
C VAL A 764 -9.74 32.73 31.07
N VAL A 765 -9.24 31.67 30.45
CA VAL A 765 -7.82 31.59 30.02
C VAL A 765 -7.50 32.72 29.02
N SER A 766 -8.38 32.97 28.05
CA SER A 766 -8.20 34.05 27.07
C SER A 766 -8.17 35.43 27.74
N VAL A 767 -9.03 35.69 28.73
CA VAL A 767 -9.03 36.93 29.52
C VAL A 767 -7.74 37.08 30.32
N LEU A 768 -7.20 36.01 30.91
CA LEU A 768 -5.93 36.04 31.62
C LEU A 768 -4.75 36.36 30.68
N VAL A 769 -4.72 35.78 29.48
CA VAL A 769 -3.71 36.09 28.45
C VAL A 769 -3.82 37.54 27.97
N LEU A 770 -5.04 38.06 27.79
CA LEU A 770 -5.26 39.46 27.45
C LEU A 770 -4.87 40.40 28.61
N GLY A 771 -5.10 39.99 29.85
CA GLY A 771 -4.66 40.70 31.05
C GLY A 771 -3.13 40.78 31.13
N SER A 772 -2.42 39.69 30.88
CA SER A 772 -0.95 39.69 30.85
C SER A 772 -0.40 40.54 29.70
N TRP A 773 -1.07 40.50 28.55
CA TRP A 773 -0.75 41.36 27.41
C TRP A 773 -0.89 42.84 27.77
N TRP A 774 -2.00 43.23 28.41
CA TRP A 774 -2.25 44.61 28.83
C TRP A 774 -1.23 45.11 29.86
N ILE A 775 -0.88 44.28 30.86
CA ILE A 775 0.13 44.62 31.86
C ILE A 775 1.50 44.84 31.19
N ARG A 776 1.91 43.95 30.29
CA ARG A 776 3.22 44.00 29.64
C ARG A 776 3.36 45.14 28.64
N THR A 777 2.31 45.43 27.88
CA THR A 777 2.30 46.54 26.93
C THR A 777 2.35 47.89 27.66
N ARG A 778 1.70 48.01 28.85
CA ARG A 778 1.84 49.20 29.71
C ARG A 778 3.23 49.39 30.32
N HIS A 779 3.96 48.32 30.60
CA HIS A 779 5.33 48.36 31.15
C HIS A 779 6.39 48.31 30.04
N CYS A 780 6.00 48.56 28.78
CA CYS A 780 6.92 48.66 27.66
C CYS A 780 7.39 50.12 27.51
N PRO A 781 8.71 50.41 27.55
CA PRO A 781 9.23 51.74 27.25
C PRO A 781 8.79 52.17 25.84
N ALA A 782 8.44 53.44 25.66
CA ALA A 782 8.02 53.98 24.37
C ALA A 782 9.11 53.93 23.29
N ASP A 783 10.37 53.79 23.70
CA ASP A 783 11.56 53.85 22.82
C ASP A 783 11.99 52.47 22.25
N ASP A 784 11.25 51.39 22.52
CA ASP A 784 11.57 50.02 22.04
C ASP A 784 10.38 49.38 21.30
N PRO A 785 10.19 49.69 19.99
CA PRO A 785 9.10 49.14 19.18
C PRO A 785 9.23 47.62 18.94
N ASP A 786 10.45 47.07 18.98
CA ASP A 786 10.72 45.64 18.76
C ASP A 786 10.25 44.80 19.94
N ARG A 787 10.38 45.30 21.17
CA ARG A 787 9.83 44.66 22.37
C ARG A 787 8.30 44.60 22.32
N PHE A 788 7.64 45.65 21.87
CA PHE A 788 6.18 45.69 21.72
C PHE A 788 5.70 44.66 20.68
N SER A 789 6.34 44.59 19.51
CA SER A 789 6.03 43.61 18.46
C SER A 789 6.20 42.17 18.96
N ARG A 790 7.29 41.87 19.68
CA ARG A 790 7.53 40.54 20.29
C ARG A 790 6.45 40.15 21.30
N ILE A 791 5.99 41.09 22.14
CA ILE A 791 4.89 40.87 23.08
C ILE A 791 3.61 40.54 22.32
N ASN A 792 3.24 41.32 21.30
CA ASN A 792 2.03 41.08 20.51
C ASN A 792 2.04 39.72 19.80
N GLN A 793 3.15 39.39 19.14
CA GLN A 793 3.30 38.11 18.44
C GLN A 793 3.17 36.92 19.40
N ARG A 794 3.77 36.99 20.60
CA ARG A 794 3.67 35.91 21.59
C ARG A 794 2.23 35.70 22.06
N HIS A 795 1.54 36.76 22.47
CA HIS A 795 0.18 36.62 23.00
C HIS A 795 -0.82 36.21 21.91
N ALA A 796 -0.69 36.71 20.69
CA ALA A 796 -1.54 36.28 19.57
C ALA A 796 -1.34 34.81 19.20
N LYS A 797 -0.09 34.30 19.23
CA LYS A 797 0.20 32.87 19.05
C LYS A 797 -0.51 32.02 20.10
N PHE A 798 -0.51 32.43 21.37
CA PHE A 798 -1.21 31.72 22.44
C PHE A 798 -2.74 31.75 22.27
N ILE A 799 -3.31 32.91 21.93
CA ILE A 799 -4.76 33.04 21.68
C ILE A 799 -5.19 32.16 20.51
N TYR A 800 -4.39 32.15 19.43
CA TYR A 800 -4.62 31.24 18.31
C TYR A 800 -4.54 29.77 18.74
N LEU A 801 -3.51 29.37 19.50
CA LEU A 801 -3.37 28.00 19.96
C LEU A 801 -4.56 27.55 20.82
N ILE A 802 -5.00 28.38 21.77
CA ILE A 802 -6.17 28.09 22.61
C ILE A 802 -7.41 27.94 21.74
N SER A 803 -7.69 28.92 20.87
CA SER A 803 -8.86 28.85 19.97
C SER A 803 -8.80 27.64 19.03
N PHE A 804 -7.63 27.27 18.51
CA PHE A 804 -7.44 26.09 17.66
C PHE A 804 -7.74 24.78 18.40
N LEU A 805 -7.22 24.60 19.62
CA LEU A 805 -7.38 23.36 20.40
C LEU A 805 -8.84 23.15 20.83
N VAL A 806 -9.51 24.21 21.30
CA VAL A 806 -10.87 24.12 21.87
C VAL A 806 -11.97 24.20 20.82
N TYR A 807 -11.67 24.61 19.58
CA TYR A 807 -12.68 24.91 18.58
C TYR A 807 -13.63 23.74 18.32
N SER A 808 -13.11 22.56 17.99
CA SER A 808 -13.91 21.38 17.67
C SER A 808 -14.71 20.87 18.87
N SER A 809 -14.03 20.66 20.01
CA SER A 809 -14.66 20.05 21.19
C SER A 809 -15.76 20.95 21.76
N VAL A 810 -15.48 22.24 21.97
CA VAL A 810 -16.49 23.19 22.48
C VAL A 810 -17.64 23.37 21.50
N SER A 811 -17.37 23.40 20.20
CA SER A 811 -18.44 23.48 19.19
C SER A 811 -19.35 22.26 19.24
N SER A 812 -18.78 21.06 19.34
CA SER A 812 -19.54 19.81 19.46
C SER A 812 -20.41 19.79 20.72
N THR A 813 -19.85 20.13 21.89
CA THR A 813 -20.60 20.22 23.16
C THR A 813 -21.76 21.23 23.07
N VAL A 814 -21.55 22.38 22.42
CA VAL A 814 -22.62 23.36 22.20
C VAL A 814 -23.73 22.76 21.31
N PHE A 815 -23.39 22.04 20.24
CA PHE A 815 -24.39 21.42 19.36
C PHE A 815 -25.14 20.25 20.04
N GLN A 816 -24.50 19.50 20.92
CA GLN A 816 -25.13 18.42 21.69
C GLN A 816 -26.23 18.89 22.65
N THR A 817 -26.35 20.21 22.89
CA THR A 817 -27.41 20.79 23.75
C THR A 817 -28.79 20.80 23.09
N PHE A 818 -28.90 20.65 21.77
CA PHE A 818 -30.17 20.83 21.03
C PHE A 818 -30.95 19.54 20.71
N PRO A 819 -30.32 18.39 20.36
CA PRO A 819 -31.04 17.19 19.95
C PRO A 819 -31.70 16.47 21.13
N CYS A 820 -33.01 16.28 21.03
CA CYS A 820 -33.81 15.51 21.98
C CYS A 820 -34.44 14.29 21.29
N ASP A 821 -34.57 13.20 22.02
CA ASP A 821 -35.21 11.97 21.55
C ASP A 821 -36.55 11.79 22.29
N ASP A 822 -37.63 11.69 21.52
CA ASP A 822 -38.99 11.44 22.04
C ASP A 822 -39.18 9.94 22.29
N ILE A 823 -39.81 9.56 23.40
CA ILE A 823 -40.12 8.15 23.74
C ILE A 823 -41.63 7.93 23.70
N ASP A 824 -42.08 6.69 23.47
CA ASP A 824 -43.50 6.33 23.33
C ASP A 824 -44.40 6.75 24.51
N THR A 825 -43.83 7.02 25.68
CA THR A 825 -44.50 7.56 26.87
C THR A 825 -44.92 9.04 26.74
N GLY A 826 -44.52 9.73 25.66
CA GLY A 826 -44.82 11.14 25.40
C GLY A 826 -43.83 12.10 26.07
N GLU A 827 -42.76 11.59 26.69
CA GLU A 827 -41.66 12.37 27.25
C GLU A 827 -40.48 12.45 26.27
N SER A 828 -39.70 13.53 26.37
CA SER A 828 -38.57 13.81 25.48
C SER A 828 -37.33 14.12 26.30
N PHE A 829 -36.22 13.45 26.00
CA PHE A 829 -34.99 13.51 26.78
C PHE A 829 -33.82 13.98 25.91
N LEU A 830 -32.84 14.63 26.53
CA LEU A 830 -31.64 15.12 25.84
C LEU A 830 -30.77 13.93 25.43
N ARG A 831 -30.42 13.83 24.14
CA ARG A 831 -29.73 12.65 23.60
C ARG A 831 -28.40 12.32 24.28
N VAL A 832 -27.63 13.34 24.64
CA VAL A 832 -26.31 13.17 25.26
C VAL A 832 -26.39 12.83 26.76
N ASP A 833 -27.52 13.12 27.42
CA ASP A 833 -27.73 12.86 28.84
C ASP A 833 -29.22 12.68 29.13
N TYR A 834 -29.67 11.42 29.14
CA TYR A 834 -31.08 11.03 29.32
C TYR A 834 -31.64 11.37 30.72
N ARG A 835 -30.82 11.87 31.66
CA ARG A 835 -31.28 12.46 32.93
C ARG A 835 -32.01 13.78 32.74
N ILE A 836 -31.83 14.42 31.59
CA ILE A 836 -32.34 15.76 31.30
C ILE A 836 -33.58 15.67 30.41
N GLN A 837 -34.73 16.04 30.96
CA GLN A 837 -35.97 16.18 30.20
C GLN A 837 -36.01 17.49 29.40
N CYS A 838 -36.19 17.40 28.08
CA CYS A 838 -36.21 18.54 27.18
C CYS A 838 -37.45 19.44 27.31
N SER A 839 -38.52 18.92 27.91
CA SER A 839 -39.76 19.67 28.17
C SER A 839 -39.62 20.71 29.29
N THR A 840 -38.56 20.64 30.10
CA THR A 840 -38.36 21.47 31.29
C THR A 840 -37.98 22.92 30.95
N ALA A 841 -38.38 23.86 31.81
CA ALA A 841 -38.02 25.28 31.65
C ALA A 841 -36.51 25.54 31.83
N GLU A 842 -35.84 24.72 32.65
CA GLU A 842 -34.39 24.78 32.87
C GLU A 842 -33.63 24.47 31.57
N HIS A 843 -33.97 23.38 30.88
CA HIS A 843 -33.32 23.00 29.63
C HIS A 843 -33.46 24.08 28.54
N ARG A 844 -34.64 24.69 28.42
CA ARG A 844 -34.85 25.83 27.51
C ARG A 844 -33.93 27.02 27.79
N GLY A 845 -33.60 27.26 29.06
CA GLY A 845 -32.62 28.27 29.46
C GLY A 845 -31.22 27.96 28.93
N TYR A 846 -30.78 26.70 29.06
CA TYR A 846 -29.49 26.25 28.53
C TYR A 846 -29.44 26.22 27.00
N MET A 847 -30.55 25.96 26.30
CA MET A 847 -30.62 26.11 24.84
C MET A 847 -30.37 27.56 24.38
N VAL A 848 -30.91 28.55 25.09
CA VAL A 848 -30.65 29.97 24.79
C VAL A 848 -29.18 30.31 25.03
N TYR A 849 -28.59 29.82 26.13
CA TYR A 849 -27.18 29.97 26.41
C TYR A 849 -26.29 29.33 25.33
N ALA A 850 -26.57 28.08 24.96
CA ALA A 850 -25.88 27.37 23.89
C ALA A 850 -26.00 28.11 22.54
N GLY A 851 -27.19 28.65 22.24
CA GLY A 851 -27.42 29.48 21.05
C GLY A 851 -26.53 30.73 21.00
N PHE A 852 -26.29 31.38 22.15
CA PHE A 852 -25.30 32.46 22.23
C PHE A 852 -23.88 31.93 22.01
N MET A 853 -23.52 30.78 22.59
CA MET A 853 -22.20 30.18 22.42
C MET A 853 -21.93 29.68 20.99
N CYS A 854 -22.96 29.33 20.21
CA CYS A 854 -22.83 29.10 18.77
C CYS A 854 -22.23 30.29 18.02
N LEU A 855 -22.62 31.52 18.42
CA LEU A 855 -22.09 32.75 17.83
C LEU A 855 -20.64 33.02 18.23
N VAL A 856 -20.19 32.51 19.38
CA VAL A 856 -18.83 32.70 19.89
C VAL A 856 -17.86 31.71 19.26
N TYR A 857 -18.21 30.43 19.24
CA TYR A 857 -17.30 29.34 18.88
C TYR A 857 -17.49 28.88 17.41
N PRO A 858 -18.51 28.08 17.05
CA PRO A 858 -18.69 27.58 15.68
C PRO A 858 -18.68 28.68 14.61
N ILE A 859 -19.30 29.83 14.89
CA ILE A 859 -19.42 30.95 13.94
C ILE A 859 -18.36 32.02 14.21
N GLY A 860 -18.16 32.42 15.46
CA GLY A 860 -17.33 33.56 15.82
C GLY A 860 -15.85 33.40 15.48
N ILE A 861 -15.27 32.22 15.77
CA ILE A 861 -13.85 31.96 15.50
C ILE A 861 -13.55 31.98 13.99
N PRO A 862 -14.27 31.23 13.12
CA PRO A 862 -14.02 31.28 11.68
C PRO A 862 -14.26 32.66 11.06
N VAL A 863 -15.30 33.38 11.50
CA VAL A 863 -15.56 34.76 11.04
C VAL A 863 -14.44 35.71 11.47
N ALA A 864 -13.93 35.58 12.69
CA ALA A 864 -12.79 36.37 13.16
C ALA A 864 -11.53 36.07 12.33
N TYR A 865 -11.21 34.79 12.10
CA TYR A 865 -10.07 34.40 11.27
C TYR A 865 -10.19 34.95 9.84
N LEU A 866 -11.36 34.80 9.23
CA LEU A 866 -11.63 35.33 7.89
C LEU A 866 -11.50 36.86 7.85
N PHE A 867 -12.03 37.57 8.85
CA PHE A 867 -11.94 39.02 8.95
C PHE A 867 -10.48 39.49 9.04
N PHE A 868 -9.67 38.88 9.91
CA PHE A 868 -8.26 39.22 10.06
C PHE A 868 -7.45 38.92 8.80
N LEU A 869 -7.67 37.76 8.17
CA LEU A 869 -7.02 37.38 6.91
C LEU A 869 -7.44 38.28 5.75
N TYR A 870 -8.73 38.65 5.65
CA TYR A 870 -9.23 39.58 4.63
C TYR A 870 -8.63 40.98 4.78
N LYS A 871 -8.47 41.47 6.01
CA LYS A 871 -7.82 42.76 6.28
C LYS A 871 -6.33 42.73 5.90
N ALA A 872 -5.66 41.59 6.13
CA ALA A 872 -4.27 41.37 5.80
C ALA A 872 -4.01 41.12 4.30
N ARG A 873 -5.04 40.85 3.49
CA ARG A 873 -4.91 40.37 2.09
C ARG A 873 -4.05 41.22 1.16
N LYS A 874 -3.97 42.54 1.41
CA LYS A 874 -3.22 43.48 0.56
C LYS A 874 -1.69 43.34 0.74
N GLY A 875 -1.24 42.76 1.85
CA GLY A 875 0.18 42.56 2.17
C GLY A 875 0.79 41.26 1.63
N PHE A 876 0.00 40.34 1.06
CA PHE A 876 0.48 39.04 0.55
C PHE A 876 1.08 39.09 -0.87
N LYS A 877 1.51 40.27 -1.36
CA LYS A 877 2.07 40.43 -2.71
C LYS A 877 3.55 40.01 -2.82
N SER A 878 4.31 40.06 -1.72
CA SER A 878 5.67 39.54 -1.64
C SER A 878 5.96 39.02 -0.22
N GLU A 879 6.73 37.94 -0.10
CA GLU A 879 7.09 37.33 1.20
C GLU A 879 7.89 38.31 2.08
N GLU A 880 8.69 39.18 1.45
CA GLU A 880 9.46 40.25 2.10
C GLU A 880 8.58 41.38 2.65
N GLU A 881 7.51 41.82 1.95
CA GLU A 881 6.56 42.82 2.48
C GLU A 881 5.67 42.27 3.59
N ALA A 882 5.27 41.00 3.51
CA ALA A 882 4.47 40.33 4.52
C ALA A 882 5.23 40.19 5.86
N MET A 883 6.56 40.07 5.81
CA MET A 883 7.41 39.97 6.99
C MET A 883 7.74 41.32 7.64
N ARG A 884 7.50 42.43 6.93
CA ARG A 884 7.88 43.80 7.32
C ARG A 884 6.72 44.64 7.89
N THR A 885 5.50 44.10 7.94
CA THR A 885 4.27 44.79 8.38
C THR A 885 3.61 44.14 9.60
N ASP A 886 2.63 44.84 10.22
CA ASP A 886 1.79 44.40 11.36
C ASP A 886 1.04 43.05 11.16
N ILE A 887 1.21 42.41 10.01
CA ILE A 887 0.62 41.13 9.60
C ILE A 887 1.39 39.92 10.20
N ALA A 888 2.59 40.14 10.74
CA ALA A 888 3.40 39.11 11.40
C ALA A 888 2.69 38.42 12.58
N VAL A 889 1.74 39.11 13.22
CA VAL A 889 0.92 38.58 14.32
C VAL A 889 -0.03 37.47 13.86
N LEU A 890 -0.47 37.52 12.59
CA LEU A 890 -1.37 36.53 11.97
C LEU A 890 -0.63 35.38 11.28
N ARG A 891 0.70 35.38 11.33
CA ARG A 891 1.57 34.38 10.71
C ARG A 891 1.11 32.92 10.92
N PRO A 892 0.65 32.48 12.11
CA PRO A 892 0.20 31.10 12.31
C PRO A 892 -1.00 30.66 11.46
N LEU A 893 -1.83 31.60 10.99
CA LEU A 893 -3.07 31.33 10.24
C LEU A 893 -2.82 31.11 8.75
N TRP A 894 -1.79 31.72 8.17
CA TRP A 894 -1.56 31.72 6.73
C TRP A 894 -0.22 31.11 6.30
N GLN A 895 0.82 31.14 7.15
CA GLN A 895 2.15 30.66 6.81
C GLN A 895 2.20 29.20 6.33
N PRO A 896 1.41 28.25 6.88
CA PRO A 896 1.45 26.86 6.40
C PRO A 896 0.93 26.69 4.97
N TYR A 897 0.11 27.63 4.49
CA TYR A 897 -0.64 27.52 3.25
C TYR A 897 0.01 28.29 2.11
N ARG A 898 -0.28 27.87 0.88
CA ARG A 898 0.10 28.60 -0.34
C ARG A 898 -0.59 29.96 -0.37
N GLN A 899 0.08 30.96 -0.94
CA GLN A 899 -0.45 32.31 -1.06
C GLN A 899 -1.78 32.38 -1.83
N SER A 900 -2.02 31.48 -2.79
CA SER A 900 -3.29 31.40 -3.53
C SER A 900 -4.46 30.91 -2.67
N VAL A 901 -4.19 30.23 -1.55
CA VAL A 901 -5.18 29.58 -0.68
C VAL A 901 -4.97 29.98 0.79
N TYR A 902 -4.56 31.22 1.05
CA TYR A 902 -4.26 31.74 2.40
C TYR A 902 -5.44 31.66 3.40
N TYR A 903 -6.67 31.49 2.92
CA TYR A 903 -7.90 31.38 3.71
C TYR A 903 -8.22 29.94 4.13
N TYR A 904 -7.37 28.96 3.80
CA TYR A 904 -7.66 27.54 3.99
C TYR A 904 -7.90 27.16 5.45
N GLU A 905 -7.29 27.84 6.42
CA GLU A 905 -7.59 27.62 7.85
C GLU A 905 -9.08 27.76 8.17
N VAL A 906 -9.80 28.64 7.47
CA VAL A 906 -11.26 28.83 7.64
C VAL A 906 -12.03 27.64 7.03
N VAL A 907 -11.55 27.10 5.90
CA VAL A 907 -12.10 25.89 5.28
C VAL A 907 -11.91 24.69 6.21
N GLU A 908 -10.76 24.63 6.88
CA GLU A 908 -10.45 23.58 7.85
C GLU A 908 -11.34 23.67 9.09
N CYS A 909 -11.61 24.87 9.62
CA CYS A 909 -12.62 25.07 10.65
C CYS A 909 -14.00 24.55 10.21
N PHE A 910 -14.42 24.86 8.97
CA PHE A 910 -15.70 24.39 8.45
C PHE A 910 -15.77 22.86 8.35
N ARG A 911 -14.69 22.22 7.87
CA ARG A 911 -14.58 20.75 7.83
C ARG A 911 -14.69 20.13 9.22
N ARG A 912 -13.94 20.68 10.18
CA ARG A 912 -13.93 20.24 11.58
C ARG A 912 -15.33 20.26 12.19
N VAL A 913 -16.00 21.42 12.18
CA VAL A 913 -17.35 21.55 12.76
C VAL A 913 -18.40 20.73 12.02
N THR A 914 -18.26 20.57 10.69
CA THR A 914 -19.20 19.76 9.92
C THR A 914 -19.15 18.31 10.35
N LEU A 915 -17.95 17.70 10.38
CA LEU A 915 -17.78 16.29 10.72
C LEU A 915 -17.90 16.04 12.22
N SER A 916 -17.46 16.97 13.08
CA SER A 916 -17.43 16.75 14.54
C SER A 916 -18.66 17.25 15.30
N GLY A 917 -19.60 17.92 14.63
CA GLY A 917 -20.75 18.56 15.30
C GLY A 917 -22.03 18.60 14.48
N LEU A 918 -22.02 19.15 13.26
CA LEU A 918 -23.25 19.37 12.47
C LEU A 918 -23.95 18.06 12.05
N VAL A 919 -23.19 16.97 11.91
CA VAL A 919 -23.74 15.63 11.62
C VAL A 919 -24.78 15.19 12.65
N ILE A 920 -24.77 15.73 13.89
CA ILE A 920 -25.77 15.40 14.93
C ILE A 920 -27.22 15.69 14.52
N PHE A 921 -27.41 16.64 13.60
CA PHE A 921 -28.71 17.08 13.11
C PHE A 921 -29.18 16.32 11.87
N ILE A 922 -28.33 15.48 11.28
CA ILE A 922 -28.60 14.81 10.01
C ILE A 922 -28.95 13.34 10.28
N LEU A 923 -30.18 12.93 9.93
CA LEU A 923 -30.66 11.53 10.01
C LEU A 923 -30.30 10.82 11.32
N PRO A 924 -30.58 11.42 12.49
CA PRO A 924 -30.00 11.03 13.76
C PRO A 924 -30.20 9.55 14.11
N ASN A 925 -29.16 8.92 14.68
CA ASN A 925 -29.12 7.51 15.12
C ASN A 925 -29.33 6.47 14.02
N THR A 926 -29.30 6.86 12.74
CA THR A 926 -29.42 5.94 11.61
C THR A 926 -28.06 5.67 10.96
N ALA A 927 -27.93 4.53 10.25
CA ALA A 927 -26.79 4.30 9.37
C ALA A 927 -26.61 5.40 8.30
N GLY A 928 -27.71 6.08 7.91
CA GLY A 928 -27.71 7.23 7.02
C GLY A 928 -26.94 8.44 7.56
N GLN A 929 -26.90 8.63 8.88
CA GLN A 929 -26.07 9.67 9.52
C GLN A 929 -24.58 9.39 9.29
N VAL A 930 -24.17 8.14 9.53
CA VAL A 930 -22.77 7.72 9.40
C VAL A 930 -22.33 7.76 7.93
N MET A 931 -23.17 7.27 7.03
CA MET A 931 -22.97 7.37 5.59
C MET A 931 -22.83 8.83 5.12
N THR A 932 -23.66 9.75 5.63
CA THR A 932 -23.55 11.17 5.28
C THR A 932 -22.22 11.75 5.77
N GLY A 933 -21.79 11.41 6.98
CA GLY A 933 -20.47 11.77 7.49
C GLY A 933 -19.33 11.28 6.60
N PHE A 934 -19.39 10.02 6.18
CA PHE A 934 -18.43 9.42 5.25
C PHE A 934 -18.40 10.15 3.90
N LEU A 935 -19.56 10.39 3.27
CA LEU A 935 -19.64 11.12 2.00
C LEU A 935 -19.10 12.56 2.10
N LEU A 936 -19.37 13.25 3.21
CA LEU A 936 -18.81 14.57 3.48
C LEU A 936 -17.28 14.50 3.63
N SER A 937 -16.74 13.46 4.27
CA SER A 937 -15.29 13.27 4.39
C SER A 937 -14.61 13.06 3.03
N VAL A 938 -15.24 12.30 2.12
CA VAL A 938 -14.80 12.10 0.74
C VAL A 938 -14.82 13.42 -0.03
N ALA A 939 -15.90 14.21 0.10
CA ALA A 939 -16.01 15.52 -0.54
C ALA A 939 -14.92 16.49 -0.06
N PHE A 940 -14.63 16.52 1.24
CA PHE A 940 -13.55 17.35 1.79
C PHE A 940 -12.16 16.86 1.36
N PHE A 941 -11.94 15.55 1.19
CA PHE A 941 -10.68 15.02 0.67
C PHE A 941 -10.48 15.37 -0.81
N ALA A 942 -11.53 15.29 -1.63
CA ALA A 942 -11.52 15.75 -3.01
C ALA A 942 -11.22 17.26 -3.08
N LEU A 943 -11.89 18.07 -2.25
CA LEU A 943 -11.65 19.51 -2.14
C LEU A 943 -10.20 19.83 -1.73
N PHE A 944 -9.66 19.11 -0.74
CA PHE A 944 -8.26 19.22 -0.33
C PHE A 944 -7.30 18.92 -1.49
N THR A 945 -7.55 17.84 -2.23
CA THR A 945 -6.70 17.40 -3.34
C THR A 945 -6.72 18.39 -4.50
N VAL A 946 -7.88 18.98 -4.80
CA VAL A 946 -8.02 20.02 -5.84
C VAL A 946 -7.36 21.33 -5.44
N LEU A 947 -7.50 21.75 -4.17
CA LEU A 947 -6.94 23.02 -3.70
C LEU A 947 -5.43 22.93 -3.41
N ASP A 948 -4.91 21.74 -3.08
CA ASP A 948 -3.52 21.47 -2.70
C ASP A 948 -2.92 22.59 -1.82
N PRO A 949 -3.50 22.82 -0.63
CA PRO A 949 -3.43 24.09 0.07
C PRO A 949 -2.09 24.33 0.77
N TYR A 950 -1.33 23.29 1.10
CA TYR A 950 -0.08 23.43 1.85
C TYR A 950 1.08 23.88 0.97
N ALA A 951 1.92 24.76 1.53
CA ALA A 951 3.12 25.26 0.85
C ALA A 951 4.18 24.15 0.66
N HIS A 952 4.30 23.24 1.64
CA HIS A 952 5.24 22.13 1.59
C HIS A 952 4.56 20.83 1.17
N ARG A 953 5.17 20.12 0.21
CA ARG A 953 4.69 18.81 -0.28
C ARG A 953 4.56 17.77 0.84
N ARG A 954 5.38 17.88 1.89
CA ARG A 954 5.37 16.97 3.05
C ARG A 954 4.09 17.12 3.86
N ASP A 955 3.75 18.36 4.22
CA ASP A 955 2.49 18.69 4.91
C ASP A 955 1.27 18.27 4.06
N THR A 956 1.37 18.38 2.72
CA THR A 956 0.35 17.85 1.80
C THR A 956 0.17 16.34 1.97
N TRP A 957 1.24 15.55 2.00
CA TRP A 957 1.16 14.09 2.18
C TRP A 957 0.66 13.69 3.57
N LEU A 958 1.16 14.34 4.63
CA LEU A 958 0.68 14.12 6.00
C LEU A 958 -0.82 14.39 6.13
N ALA A 959 -1.30 15.47 5.53
CA ALA A 959 -2.72 15.79 5.52
C ALA A 959 -3.54 14.77 4.71
N ARG A 960 -3.02 14.26 3.59
CA ARG A 960 -3.70 13.18 2.84
C ARG A 960 -3.86 11.91 3.67
N ILE A 961 -2.81 11.50 4.40
CA ILE A 961 -2.89 10.38 5.34
C ILE A 961 -3.92 10.67 6.43
N GLY A 962 -3.91 11.89 7.00
CA GLY A 962 -4.89 12.31 7.99
C GLY A 962 -6.34 12.27 7.48
N HIS A 963 -6.59 12.64 6.22
CA HIS A 963 -7.89 12.51 5.58
C HIS A 963 -8.28 11.05 5.35
N ALA A 964 -7.34 10.20 4.90
CA ALA A 964 -7.57 8.77 4.69
C ALA A 964 -7.92 8.04 5.99
N ILE A 965 -7.24 8.38 7.10
CA ILE A 965 -7.54 7.85 8.44
C ILE A 965 -8.96 8.20 8.86
N VAL A 966 -9.37 9.48 8.70
CA VAL A 966 -10.75 9.89 9.01
C VAL A 966 -11.74 9.11 8.14
N MET A 967 -11.52 9.02 6.83
CA MET A 967 -12.39 8.29 5.91
C MET A 967 -12.51 6.80 6.27
N MET A 968 -11.41 6.13 6.59
CA MET A 968 -11.38 4.73 7.02
C MET A 968 -12.10 4.53 8.36
N SER A 969 -11.89 5.44 9.32
CA SER A 969 -12.56 5.38 10.63
C SER A 969 -14.07 5.52 10.46
N LEU A 970 -14.53 6.44 9.60
CA LEU A 970 -15.95 6.62 9.29
C LEU A 970 -16.54 5.45 8.51
N PHE A 971 -15.75 4.80 7.66
CA PHE A 971 -16.16 3.57 6.97
C PHE A 971 -16.35 2.41 7.96
N VAL A 972 -15.41 2.20 8.88
CA VAL A 972 -15.54 1.17 9.92
C VAL A 972 -16.73 1.49 10.84
N ALA A 973 -16.93 2.76 11.21
CA ALA A 973 -18.11 3.18 11.95
C ALA A 973 -19.42 2.84 11.21
N MET A 974 -19.44 2.97 9.88
CA MET A 974 -20.59 2.62 9.06
C MET A 974 -20.80 1.11 8.99
N ALA A 975 -19.73 0.34 8.78
CA ALA A 975 -19.78 -1.12 8.75
C ALA A 975 -20.30 -1.71 10.06
N VAL A 976 -19.83 -1.18 11.20
CA VAL A 976 -20.35 -1.54 12.53
C VAL A 976 -21.82 -1.14 12.69
N LYS A 977 -22.23 0.03 12.19
CA LYS A 977 -23.63 0.51 12.30
C LYS A 977 -24.62 -0.26 11.43
N VAL A 978 -24.16 -0.94 10.37
CA VAL A 978 -24.98 -1.71 9.42
C VAL A 978 -24.94 -3.23 9.72
N ASP A 979 -24.23 -3.63 10.79
CA ASP A 979 -24.08 -5.02 11.23
C ASP A 979 -23.57 -5.98 10.15
N VAL A 980 -22.68 -5.48 9.28
CA VAL A 980 -22.02 -6.28 8.22
C VAL A 980 -21.00 -7.27 8.82
N THR A 981 -20.70 -7.15 10.12
CA THR A 981 -19.63 -7.90 10.79
C THR A 981 -20.09 -9.17 11.50
N ALA A 982 -21.39 -9.50 11.51
CA ALA A 982 -21.93 -10.66 12.20
C ALA A 982 -21.99 -11.93 11.33
N ASP A 983 -22.07 -11.80 10.00
CA ASP A 983 -22.32 -12.93 9.09
C ASP A 983 -21.05 -13.56 8.48
N ASP A 984 -19.93 -12.83 8.46
CA ASP A 984 -18.64 -13.30 7.94
C ASP A 984 -17.60 -13.10 9.03
N GLY A 985 -16.72 -14.07 9.28
CA GLY A 985 -15.62 -14.01 10.28
C GLY A 985 -14.58 -12.90 10.09
N PHE A 986 -14.95 -11.75 9.51
CA PHE A 986 -14.28 -10.47 9.52
C PHE A 986 -14.02 -10.03 10.97
N SER A 987 -12.82 -10.34 11.48
CA SER A 987 -12.45 -9.87 12.80
C SER A 987 -12.43 -8.34 12.82
N GLN A 988 -13.30 -7.75 13.63
CA GLN A 988 -13.26 -6.33 13.96
C GLN A 988 -11.86 -5.90 14.44
N ASP A 989 -11.08 -6.87 14.96
CA ASP A 989 -9.69 -6.74 15.38
C ASP A 989 -8.70 -6.39 14.25
N VAL A 990 -8.90 -6.87 13.02
CA VAL A 990 -8.02 -6.51 11.89
C VAL A 990 -8.23 -5.06 11.47
N PHE A 991 -9.49 -4.61 11.35
CA PHE A 991 -9.78 -3.19 11.09
C PHE A 991 -9.29 -2.29 12.22
N ALA A 992 -9.47 -2.74 13.46
CA ALA A 992 -8.95 -2.03 14.61
C ALA A 992 -7.42 -1.94 14.57
N GLY A 993 -6.74 -3.06 14.30
CA GLY A 993 -5.28 -3.14 14.17
C GLY A 993 -4.74 -2.25 13.05
N ALA A 994 -5.39 -2.27 11.88
CA ALA A 994 -5.03 -1.40 10.76
C ALA A 994 -5.21 0.08 11.08
N LEU A 995 -6.30 0.46 11.75
CA LEU A 995 -6.55 1.84 12.18
C LEU A 995 -5.54 2.29 13.25
N VAL A 996 -5.21 1.43 14.22
CA VAL A 996 -4.14 1.70 15.20
C VAL A 996 -2.80 1.88 14.48
N ALA A 997 -2.43 0.96 13.60
CA ALA A 997 -1.18 1.02 12.84
C ALA A 997 -1.09 2.29 11.99
N ALA A 998 -2.15 2.67 11.28
CA ALA A 998 -2.19 3.89 10.47
C ALA A 998 -1.99 5.16 11.31
N ASN A 999 -2.64 5.25 12.48
CA ASN A 999 -2.47 6.38 13.40
C ASN A 999 -1.06 6.40 14.02
N VAL A 1000 -0.50 5.24 14.37
CA VAL A 1000 0.87 5.10 14.89
C VAL A 1000 1.89 5.50 13.83
N VAL A 1001 1.73 5.07 12.57
CA VAL A 1001 2.60 5.47 11.46
C VAL A 1001 2.57 6.98 11.25
N LEU A 1002 1.38 7.60 11.23
CA LEU A 1002 1.27 9.06 11.12
C LEU A 1002 2.00 9.77 12.27
N ALA A 1003 1.86 9.28 13.51
CA ALA A 1003 2.56 9.82 14.68
C ALA A 1003 4.08 9.61 14.61
N LEU A 1004 4.54 8.45 14.15
CA LEU A 1004 5.96 8.13 13.97
C LEU A 1004 6.61 9.00 12.89
N ILE A 1005 5.94 9.25 11.76
CA ILE A 1005 6.46 10.16 10.73
C ILE A 1005 6.71 11.55 11.32
N VAL A 1006 5.75 12.10 12.07
CA VAL A 1006 5.90 13.42 12.71
C VAL A 1006 6.96 13.38 13.83
N ALA A 1007 7.10 12.28 14.56
CA ALA A 1007 8.12 12.11 15.59
C ALA A 1007 9.54 12.01 14.99
N VAL A 1008 9.72 11.25 13.90
CA VAL A 1008 10.98 11.15 13.16
C VAL A 1008 11.34 12.50 12.55
N GLU A 1009 10.38 13.26 12.02
CA GLU A 1009 10.60 14.63 11.56
C GLU A 1009 11.08 15.54 12.69
N ALA A 1010 10.43 15.47 13.86
CA ALA A 1010 10.85 16.24 15.02
C ALA A 1010 12.28 15.88 15.45
N LEU A 1011 12.64 14.59 15.42
CA LEU A 1011 13.99 14.10 15.74
C LEU A 1011 15.03 14.50 14.69
N TRP A 1012 14.70 14.42 13.40
CA TRP A 1012 15.57 14.87 12.30
C TRP A 1012 15.81 16.37 12.37
N MET A 1013 14.76 17.17 12.58
CA MET A 1013 14.91 18.62 12.78
C MET A 1013 15.77 18.93 14.01
N CYS A 1014 15.60 18.18 15.11
CA CYS A 1014 16.47 18.29 16.28
C CYS A 1014 17.92 17.89 15.96
N SER A 1015 18.15 16.85 15.16
CA SER A 1015 19.48 16.39 14.75
C SER A 1015 20.18 17.39 13.86
N ASP A 1016 19.52 17.90 12.81
CA ASP A 1016 20.05 18.94 11.92
C ASP A 1016 20.44 20.19 12.72
N VAL A 1017 19.58 20.58 13.67
CA VAL A 1017 19.85 21.71 14.56
C VAL A 1017 21.02 21.42 15.50
N VAL A 1018 21.14 20.22 16.06
CA VAL A 1018 22.27 19.83 16.91
C VAL A 1018 23.57 19.77 16.12
N GLN A 1019 23.51 19.34 14.86
CA GLN A 1019 24.66 19.29 13.96
C GLN A 1019 25.11 20.69 13.55
N GLU A 1020 24.19 21.58 13.17
CA GLU A 1020 24.49 23.00 12.88
C GLU A 1020 25.00 23.74 14.14
N ILE A 1021 24.52 23.40 15.34
CA ILE A 1021 25.07 23.93 16.61
C ILE A 1021 26.47 23.37 16.91
N ARG A 1022 26.81 22.17 16.44
CA ARG A 1022 28.17 21.61 16.56
C ARG A 1022 29.14 22.19 15.53
N GLU A 1023 28.63 22.58 14.37
CA GLU A 1023 29.41 23.17 13.27
C GLU A 1023 29.62 24.69 13.43
N ALA A 1024 28.77 25.38 14.21
CA ALA A 1024 28.89 26.79 14.59
C ALA A 1024 29.65 26.99 15.92
#